data_AF-A0A973QH66-F1
#
_entry.id   AF-A0A973QH66-F1
#
_cell.length_a   1.000
_cell.length_b   1.000
_cell.length_c   1.000
_cell.angle_alpha   90.00
_cell.angle_beta   90.00
_cell.angle_gamma   90.00
#
_symmetry.space_group_name_H-M   'P 1'
#
loop_
_entity.id
_entity.type
_entity.pdbx_description
1 polymer ?
#
loop_
_entity_poly.entity_id
_entity_poly.type
_entity_poly.pdbx_seq_one_letter_code
_entity_poly.pdbx_strand_id
1 'polypeptide(L)'
;MRGSKKRPRSTLVVALALIAGLGATVPAHADDPAYPFRDPTLSVDRRVDDLLDRLTLDEKISLLHQYQPAIPRLGIQPFRTGTEALHGVAWLGETTVFPQAIGLASSWDPALMERVGSAVGDEARGFQQERPEGWGLNLWAPVVNLLRDPRWGRNEEGYSEDPALTGALSTAYGEGLTGGDPDHLKTAPTLKHYLANNNEYHRTTTSSDLRPRVAKEYDEAAFKPAIEADAATGVMSSYNLVNGRPNTVNPDLDDVVRDWSSYDLLNVTDAFAPGNLPGDQQYFPSVVEGDAAAIKAGIDSFTDNNADSSVTTGAVKSALDKGLLKEADVDEAAGHILSVRVRLGEFDPGGGTYGAIDKSVINSPAHQKLAREAATEGAVLLKNQAHTLPLKKSDKDVAVVGPLADTLYTDWYSGSLPYAVTPAEGIAAKLGTDVATSEGVDRIALKNTATGKYITTGDALLKESAETSTAQTQFDVFDWGGGVVTLRSADNGKYVGYNWSGFANDQAQPGGWFVQQQFKLEEQSDGTYLLRYAGYETEESWWGNPVYVGPTGADGTLGLVTKEQAAHYTKDVVRSGVDAAVAAVKGKDSAVVVVGSNPSINGREAHDRTDMSLAPAQEALVRAVRKANPNTVVVVENSYPTTLGALQQDVPALLWTSHAGQETGNALADLLYGDANPSGRLTQTWYRSESDLPSILDYDIIKSDRTYQYFKGQALYPFGHGLSYTSFRYGDLRRTADGYEVKVTNTGSRAGDEVVQLYTHQRVSRDKQPLKQLKAFQRVSLKPGRTKTVHLKLRTSDLAHWDVTRSKWTVEKGTYDVLVGSSSADIRSRATWQVAGETIPARDLTRTTRAENFDDYDGTRLVDESKERGTAVAAASDRAWLKFTDTRLGSGATEFSARAAGAAGTVEIRLGSPTGTLVGTAAFGGTSSPYTYETVTADLSRATKGRTDVYLVLKGAGLRLSTFSLR
;
A
#
# COMPACT_ATOMS: atom_id res chain seq x y z
N MET A 1 11.95 -49.81 11.21
CA MET A 1 12.69 -50.84 10.46
C MET A 1 13.67 -50.16 9.52
N ARG A 2 14.90 -50.66 9.47
CA ARG A 2 16.05 -50.12 8.72
C ARG A 2 15.82 -50.19 7.20
N GLY A 3 16.38 -49.23 6.47
CA GLY A 3 16.48 -49.30 5.01
C GLY A 3 17.30 -48.18 4.39
N SER A 4 18.61 -48.13 4.67
CA SER A 4 19.56 -47.26 3.96
C SER A 4 19.67 -47.67 2.48
N LYS A 5 19.86 -46.73 1.56
CA LYS A 5 20.68 -46.96 0.35
C LYS A 5 21.27 -45.65 -0.19
N LYS A 6 22.61 -45.63 -0.20
CA LYS A 6 23.50 -44.62 -0.78
C LYS A 6 23.26 -44.47 -2.29
N ARG A 7 23.29 -43.24 -2.80
CA ARG A 7 23.39 -42.94 -4.24
C ARG A 7 24.87 -42.98 -4.67
N PRO A 8 25.23 -43.61 -5.82
CA PRO A 8 26.59 -43.54 -6.35
C PRO A 8 26.78 -42.31 -7.26
N ARG A 9 28.00 -41.80 -7.27
CA ARG A 9 28.54 -40.88 -8.28
C ARG A 9 28.78 -41.66 -9.59
N SER A 10 28.36 -41.13 -10.74
CA SER A 10 28.78 -41.62 -12.05
C SER A 10 28.74 -40.49 -13.10
N THR A 11 29.93 -39.98 -13.39
CA THR A 11 30.51 -39.62 -14.69
C THR A 11 29.57 -39.22 -15.84
N LEU A 12 29.70 -37.95 -16.25
CA LEU A 12 29.20 -37.36 -17.49
C LEU A 12 29.86 -38.04 -18.71
N VAL A 13 29.07 -38.56 -19.65
CA VAL A 13 29.51 -38.89 -21.01
C VAL A 13 28.77 -37.95 -21.96
N VAL A 14 29.54 -37.11 -22.64
CA VAL A 14 29.12 -36.21 -23.71
C VAL A 14 28.71 -37.04 -24.93
N ALA A 15 27.50 -36.82 -25.44
CA ALA A 15 27.09 -37.29 -26.77
C ALA A 15 26.57 -36.09 -27.57
N LEU A 16 27.43 -35.58 -28.47
CA LEU A 16 27.02 -34.77 -29.61
C LEU A 16 26.16 -35.63 -30.54
N ALA A 17 24.95 -35.18 -30.86
CA ALA A 17 24.20 -35.65 -32.02
C ALA A 17 23.82 -34.43 -32.87
N LEU A 18 24.48 -34.33 -34.03
CA LEU A 18 24.12 -33.41 -35.11
C LEU A 18 22.69 -33.70 -35.58
N ILE A 19 21.86 -32.66 -35.66
CA ILE A 19 20.68 -32.64 -36.52
C ILE A 19 21.00 -31.68 -37.67
N ALA A 20 21.20 -32.25 -38.86
CA ALA A 20 21.17 -31.53 -40.13
C ALA A 20 19.95 -32.05 -40.91
N GLY A 21 18.99 -31.17 -41.18
CA GLY A 21 17.76 -31.52 -41.87
C GLY A 21 16.91 -30.30 -42.21
N LEU A 22 17.41 -29.47 -43.14
CA LEU A 22 16.71 -28.59 -44.08
C LEU A 22 15.24 -28.23 -43.77
N GLY A 23 15.07 -27.13 -43.03
CA GLY A 23 13.95 -26.19 -43.19
C GLY A 23 14.52 -24.87 -43.68
N ALA A 24 13.93 -24.27 -44.71
CA ALA A 24 14.45 -23.09 -45.40
C ALA A 24 14.92 -21.99 -44.44
N THR A 25 16.20 -21.63 -44.54
CA THR A 25 16.74 -20.38 -43.98
C THR A 25 16.11 -19.22 -44.73
N VAL A 26 14.97 -18.73 -44.23
CA VAL A 26 14.51 -17.38 -44.58
C VAL A 26 15.63 -16.44 -44.11
N PRO A 27 16.20 -15.59 -44.99
CA PRO A 27 17.16 -14.60 -44.53
C PRO A 27 16.47 -13.75 -43.47
N ALA A 28 17.08 -13.66 -42.29
CA ALA A 28 16.59 -12.81 -41.22
C ALA A 28 16.65 -11.35 -41.70
N HIS A 29 15.51 -10.79 -42.09
CA HIS A 29 15.30 -9.36 -42.31
C HIS A 29 15.13 -8.62 -40.97
N ALA A 30 15.80 -9.07 -39.91
CA ALA A 30 15.60 -8.63 -38.53
C ALA A 30 15.70 -7.10 -38.36
N ASP A 31 16.54 -6.47 -39.18
CA ASP A 31 16.88 -5.06 -39.13
C ASP A 31 16.53 -4.31 -40.41
N ASP A 32 15.50 -4.72 -41.17
CA ASP A 32 15.05 -3.94 -42.33
C ASP A 32 14.49 -2.59 -41.87
N PRO A 33 15.20 -1.45 -42.10
CA PRO A 33 14.73 -0.14 -41.68
C PRO A 33 13.49 0.30 -42.48
N ALA A 34 13.11 -0.43 -43.54
CA ALA A 34 11.93 -0.16 -44.33
C ALA A 34 10.62 -0.65 -43.68
N TYR A 35 10.67 -1.38 -42.56
CA TYR A 35 9.43 -1.77 -41.89
C TYR A 35 8.69 -0.55 -41.31
N PRO A 36 7.37 -0.40 -41.59
CA PRO A 36 6.58 0.69 -41.04
C PRO A 36 6.66 0.81 -39.51
N PHE A 37 6.68 -0.30 -38.76
CA PHE A 37 6.79 -0.22 -37.30
C PHE A 37 8.11 0.39 -36.79
N ARG A 38 9.15 0.54 -37.63
CA ARG A 38 10.43 1.20 -37.32
C ARG A 38 10.50 2.65 -37.78
N ASP A 39 9.46 3.17 -38.45
CA ASP A 39 9.37 4.56 -38.87
C ASP A 39 8.74 5.40 -37.74
N PRO A 40 9.53 6.22 -37.01
CA PRO A 40 9.02 7.03 -35.90
C PRO A 40 8.12 8.18 -36.36
N THR A 41 7.94 8.40 -37.67
CA THR A 41 7.02 9.41 -38.20
C THR A 41 5.57 8.92 -38.33
N LEU A 42 5.34 7.61 -38.17
CA LEU A 42 4.00 7.02 -38.14
C LEU A 42 3.40 7.08 -36.74
N SER A 43 2.07 7.11 -36.64
CA SER A 43 1.38 7.03 -35.33
C SER A 43 1.63 5.68 -34.66
N VAL A 44 1.50 5.65 -33.34
CA VAL A 44 1.62 4.43 -32.53
C VAL A 44 0.72 3.32 -33.09
N ASP A 45 -0.57 3.60 -33.31
CA ASP A 45 -1.54 2.64 -33.85
C ASP A 45 -1.08 2.01 -35.17
N ARG A 46 -0.57 2.83 -36.11
CA ARG A 46 -0.10 2.33 -37.42
C ARG A 46 1.12 1.43 -37.31
N ARG A 47 1.96 1.67 -36.31
CA ARG A 47 3.14 0.84 -36.02
C ARG A 47 2.74 -0.45 -35.31
N VAL A 48 1.77 -0.40 -34.39
CA VAL A 48 1.20 -1.56 -33.70
C VAL A 48 0.45 -2.46 -34.69
N ASP A 49 -0.38 -1.90 -35.57
CA ASP A 49 -1.07 -2.65 -36.63
C ASP A 49 -0.07 -3.42 -37.50
N ASP A 50 1.01 -2.76 -37.96
CA ASP A 50 2.05 -3.40 -38.79
C ASP A 50 2.81 -4.49 -38.01
N LEU A 51 3.01 -4.33 -36.69
CA LEU A 51 3.58 -5.38 -35.85
C LEU A 51 2.64 -6.58 -35.74
N LEU A 52 1.36 -6.36 -35.42
CA LEU A 52 0.36 -7.42 -35.28
C LEU A 52 0.15 -8.21 -36.57
N ASP A 53 0.10 -7.53 -37.73
CA ASP A 53 -0.02 -8.15 -39.05
C ASP A 53 1.18 -9.05 -39.39
N ARG A 54 2.36 -8.73 -38.84
CA ARG A 54 3.59 -9.48 -39.08
C ARG A 54 3.77 -10.65 -38.12
N LEU A 55 3.25 -10.56 -36.90
CA LEU A 55 3.41 -11.58 -35.86
C LEU A 55 2.60 -12.84 -36.16
N THR A 56 3.18 -14.01 -35.96
CA THR A 56 2.41 -15.25 -35.93
C THR A 56 1.58 -15.30 -34.65
N LEU A 57 0.49 -16.07 -34.63
CA LEU A 57 -0.31 -16.26 -33.42
C LEU A 57 0.55 -16.73 -32.23
N ASP A 58 1.49 -17.66 -32.47
CA ASP A 58 2.38 -18.16 -31.42
C ASP A 58 3.27 -17.06 -30.83
N GLU A 59 3.75 -16.14 -31.65
CA GLU A 59 4.53 -14.99 -31.16
C GLU A 59 3.65 -13.99 -30.43
N LYS A 60 2.42 -13.72 -30.90
CA LYS A 60 1.46 -12.86 -30.17
C LYS A 60 1.19 -13.43 -28.77
N ILE A 61 0.88 -14.72 -28.68
CA ILE A 61 0.68 -15.43 -27.40
C ILE A 61 1.91 -15.33 -26.49
N SER A 62 3.12 -15.39 -27.06
CA SER A 62 4.35 -15.31 -26.28
C SER A 62 4.57 -13.96 -25.58
N LEU A 63 3.89 -12.89 -26.03
CA LEU A 63 3.96 -11.56 -25.41
C LEU A 63 3.13 -11.46 -24.12
N LEU A 64 2.13 -12.33 -23.94
CA LEU A 64 1.18 -12.22 -22.81
C LEU A 64 1.81 -12.63 -21.46
N HIS A 65 3.01 -13.21 -21.44
CA HIS A 65 3.71 -13.54 -20.19
C HIS A 65 4.66 -12.43 -19.74
N GLN A 66 4.91 -12.31 -18.42
CA GLN A 66 5.79 -11.26 -17.89
C GLN A 66 7.23 -11.29 -18.41
N TYR A 67 7.75 -12.47 -18.78
CA TYR A 67 9.00 -12.62 -19.51
C TYR A 67 8.69 -12.96 -20.97
N GLN A 68 8.80 -11.96 -21.83
CA GLN A 68 8.53 -12.05 -23.26
C GLN A 68 9.81 -12.42 -23.99
N PRO A 69 9.82 -13.49 -24.82
CA PRO A 69 11.01 -13.86 -25.56
C PRO A 69 11.31 -12.85 -26.67
N ALA A 70 12.56 -12.84 -27.13
CA ALA A 70 12.92 -12.15 -28.36
C ALA A 70 12.17 -12.74 -29.57
N ILE A 71 11.93 -11.93 -30.60
CA ILE A 71 11.41 -12.40 -31.90
C ILE A 71 12.45 -12.07 -32.98
N PRO A 72 13.47 -12.93 -33.17
CA PRO A 72 14.65 -12.60 -33.97
C PRO A 72 14.34 -12.26 -35.43
N ARG A 73 13.31 -12.86 -36.03
CA ARG A 73 12.96 -12.60 -37.44
C ARG A 73 12.47 -11.17 -37.70
N LEU A 74 11.97 -10.49 -36.67
CA LEU A 74 11.52 -9.09 -36.71
C LEU A 74 12.47 -8.14 -35.96
N GLY A 75 13.55 -8.67 -35.37
CA GLY A 75 14.50 -7.89 -34.55
C GLY A 75 13.90 -7.32 -33.26
N ILE A 76 12.81 -7.92 -32.75
CA ILE A 76 12.16 -7.53 -31.49
C ILE A 76 12.97 -8.14 -30.33
N GLN A 77 13.30 -7.32 -29.34
CA GLN A 77 14.13 -7.73 -28.20
C GLN A 77 13.29 -8.46 -27.13
N PRO A 78 13.92 -9.23 -26.22
CA PRO A 78 13.20 -9.72 -25.05
C PRO A 78 12.70 -8.52 -24.24
N PHE A 79 11.53 -8.68 -23.62
CA PHE A 79 10.94 -7.64 -22.80
C PHE A 79 10.41 -8.25 -21.51
N ARG A 80 10.43 -7.47 -20.43
CA ARG A 80 9.88 -7.85 -19.16
C ARG A 80 8.85 -6.84 -18.71
N THR A 81 7.63 -7.29 -18.42
CA THR A 81 6.69 -6.49 -17.63
C THR A 81 7.08 -6.58 -16.16
N GLY A 82 7.20 -5.43 -15.51
CA GLY A 82 7.53 -5.34 -14.10
C GLY A 82 8.98 -5.11 -13.73
N THR A 83 9.20 -3.92 -13.17
CA THR A 83 10.32 -3.51 -12.33
C THR A 83 9.74 -2.67 -11.19
N GLU A 84 10.16 -2.91 -9.95
CA GLU A 84 9.66 -2.14 -8.81
C GLU A 84 10.34 -0.77 -8.70
N ALA A 85 9.54 0.26 -8.41
CA ALA A 85 9.95 1.65 -8.45
C ALA A 85 9.19 2.52 -7.42
N LEU A 86 8.88 1.96 -6.24
CA LEU A 86 7.99 2.58 -5.25
C LEU A 86 8.53 3.94 -4.75
N HIS A 87 9.81 3.98 -4.37
CA HIS A 87 10.51 5.17 -3.86
C HIS A 87 11.99 5.19 -4.28
N GLY A 88 12.25 4.70 -5.49
CA GLY A 88 13.57 4.27 -5.94
C GLY A 88 13.44 2.94 -6.69
N VAL A 89 14.39 2.62 -7.56
CA VAL A 89 14.40 1.31 -8.25
C VAL A 89 14.69 0.21 -7.24
N ALA A 90 13.83 -0.79 -7.09
CA ALA A 90 14.04 -1.83 -6.07
C ALA A 90 14.79 -3.05 -6.63
N TRP A 91 15.45 -3.80 -5.73
CA TRP A 91 16.04 -5.14 -5.98
C TRP A 91 17.19 -5.23 -6.99
N LEU A 92 17.59 -4.14 -7.67
CA LEU A 92 18.64 -4.17 -8.71
C LEU A 92 20.07 -3.91 -8.22
N GLY A 93 20.23 -3.61 -6.93
CA GLY A 93 21.51 -3.30 -6.28
C GLY A 93 21.50 -1.93 -5.62
N GLU A 94 22.66 -1.29 -5.55
CA GLU A 94 22.83 0.08 -5.04
C GLU A 94 22.21 1.11 -5.97
N THR A 95 21.40 2.02 -5.42
CA THR A 95 20.62 3.03 -6.16
C THR A 95 20.23 4.16 -5.23
N THR A 96 19.69 5.28 -5.72
CA THR A 96 19.15 6.30 -4.80
C THR A 96 17.93 5.74 -4.06
N VAL A 97 17.96 5.74 -2.73
CA VAL A 97 16.81 5.39 -1.89
C VAL A 97 16.20 6.67 -1.33
N PHE A 98 15.01 7.02 -1.79
CA PHE A 98 14.22 8.15 -1.29
C PHE A 98 13.46 7.74 -0.02
N PRO A 99 12.79 8.67 0.68
CA PRO A 99 11.87 8.29 1.74
C PRO A 99 10.79 7.33 1.27
N GLN A 100 10.31 6.44 2.13
CA GLN A 100 9.10 5.65 1.84
C GLN A 100 7.96 6.55 1.30
N ALA A 101 7.06 5.95 0.52
CA ALA A 101 5.96 6.65 -0.13
C ALA A 101 5.16 7.56 0.82
N ILE A 102 4.88 7.11 2.05
CA ILE A 102 4.22 7.94 3.08
C ILE A 102 5.02 9.20 3.46
N GLY A 103 6.35 9.11 3.51
CA GLY A 103 7.25 10.23 3.78
C GLY A 103 7.30 11.21 2.62
N LEU A 104 7.40 10.70 1.40
CA LEU A 104 7.29 11.51 0.17
C LEU A 104 5.97 12.27 0.11
N ALA A 105 4.86 11.57 0.38
CA ALA A 105 3.52 12.17 0.37
C ALA A 105 3.34 13.24 1.45
N SER A 106 4.04 13.09 2.58
CA SER A 106 3.99 14.06 3.69
C SER A 106 4.61 15.41 3.33
N SER A 107 5.34 15.53 2.21
CA SER A 107 5.76 16.82 1.65
C SER A 107 4.61 17.68 1.12
N TRP A 108 3.49 17.06 0.73
CA TRP A 108 2.35 17.69 0.04
C TRP A 108 2.78 18.54 -1.17
N ASP A 109 3.84 18.10 -1.86
CA ASP A 109 4.44 18.84 -2.97
C ASP A 109 4.48 18.00 -4.25
N PRO A 110 3.48 18.17 -5.14
CA PRO A 110 3.48 17.51 -6.44
C PRO A 110 4.73 17.79 -7.28
N ALA A 111 5.34 18.97 -7.18
CA ALA A 111 6.54 19.28 -7.94
C ALA A 111 7.77 18.52 -7.43
N LEU A 112 7.84 18.28 -6.11
CA LEU A 112 8.84 17.38 -5.54
C LEU A 112 8.60 15.93 -6.02
N MET A 113 7.36 15.45 -5.98
CA MET A 113 7.00 14.10 -6.45
C MET A 113 7.38 13.87 -7.91
N GLU A 114 7.12 14.83 -8.79
CA GLU A 114 7.51 14.78 -10.21
C GLU A 114 9.03 14.68 -10.38
N ARG A 115 9.80 15.47 -9.63
CA ARG A 115 11.26 15.40 -9.66
C ARG A 115 11.79 14.06 -9.15
N VAL A 116 11.20 13.50 -8.10
CA VAL A 116 11.56 12.18 -7.59
C VAL A 116 11.22 11.12 -8.63
N GLY A 117 10.02 11.14 -9.21
CA GLY A 117 9.62 10.25 -10.31
C GLY A 117 10.57 10.34 -11.50
N SER A 118 10.99 11.54 -11.90
CA SER A 118 11.96 11.73 -12.98
C SER A 118 13.30 11.08 -12.66
N ALA A 119 13.84 11.27 -11.45
CA ALA A 119 15.09 10.66 -11.03
C ALA A 119 15.00 9.12 -11.04
N VAL A 120 13.90 8.56 -10.53
CA VAL A 120 13.66 7.11 -10.54
C VAL A 120 13.55 6.58 -11.98
N GLY A 121 12.86 7.28 -12.87
CA GLY A 121 12.78 6.93 -14.29
C GLY A 121 14.14 6.98 -15.00
N ASP A 122 15.00 7.95 -14.65
CA ASP A 122 16.36 8.04 -15.17
C ASP A 122 17.20 6.84 -14.68
N GLU A 123 17.13 6.48 -13.39
CA GLU A 123 17.84 5.31 -12.85
C GLU A 123 17.34 4.00 -13.45
N ALA A 124 16.02 3.87 -13.70
CA ALA A 124 15.45 2.70 -14.39
C ALA A 124 16.00 2.56 -15.82
N ARG A 125 16.15 3.66 -16.57
CA ARG A 125 16.82 3.68 -17.88
C ARG A 125 18.30 3.31 -17.76
N GLY A 126 19.00 3.82 -16.74
CA GLY A 126 20.39 3.47 -16.46
C GLY A 126 20.59 1.97 -16.22
N PHE A 127 19.72 1.34 -15.43
CA PHE A 127 19.75 -0.11 -15.21
C PHE A 127 19.37 -0.90 -16.46
N GLN A 128 18.37 -0.47 -17.22
CA GLN A 128 17.97 -1.15 -18.45
C GLN A 128 19.09 -1.13 -19.50
N GLN A 129 19.83 -0.02 -19.62
CA GLN A 129 20.98 0.06 -20.51
C GLN A 129 22.13 -0.86 -20.06
N GLU A 130 22.38 -0.96 -18.75
CA GLU A 130 23.38 -1.90 -18.21
C GLU A 130 22.95 -3.37 -18.38
N ARG A 131 21.65 -3.65 -18.31
CA ARG A 131 21.08 -5.00 -18.24
C ARG A 131 19.87 -5.17 -19.18
N PRO A 132 20.05 -5.06 -20.51
CA PRO A 132 18.95 -5.02 -21.47
C PRO A 132 18.11 -6.32 -21.52
N GLU A 133 18.67 -7.45 -21.09
CA GLU A 133 17.97 -8.75 -21.04
C GLU A 133 17.27 -9.03 -19.70
N GLY A 134 17.53 -8.24 -18.64
CA GLY A 134 17.17 -8.60 -17.27
C GLY A 134 15.94 -7.90 -16.69
N TRP A 135 15.75 -6.61 -16.99
CA TRP A 135 14.76 -5.76 -16.33
C TRP A 135 14.15 -4.75 -17.31
N GLY A 136 12.82 -4.68 -17.32
CA GLY A 136 12.06 -3.86 -18.26
C GLY A 136 11.69 -2.49 -17.70
N LEU A 137 11.23 -1.63 -18.60
CA LEU A 137 10.82 -0.25 -18.28
C LEU A 137 9.33 -0.11 -17.95
N ASN A 138 8.59 -1.23 -17.85
CA ASN A 138 7.27 -1.24 -17.26
C ASN A 138 7.41 -1.28 -15.73
N LEU A 139 7.06 -0.19 -15.05
CA LEU A 139 7.34 0.01 -13.63
C LEU A 139 6.09 -0.23 -12.79
N TRP A 140 6.16 -1.09 -11.78
CA TRP A 140 5.03 -1.39 -10.88
C TRP A 140 4.91 -0.36 -9.75
N ALA A 141 4.66 0.89 -10.12
CA ALA A 141 4.51 2.01 -9.22
C ALA A 141 3.67 3.14 -9.87
N PRO A 142 3.07 4.03 -9.06
CA PRO A 142 2.98 3.98 -7.60
C PRO A 142 1.88 3.05 -7.05
N VAL A 143 1.96 2.77 -5.74
CA VAL A 143 0.85 2.18 -4.98
C VAL A 143 -0.14 3.29 -4.63
N VAL A 144 -1.34 3.24 -5.19
CA VAL A 144 -2.37 4.28 -5.00
C VAL A 144 -3.54 3.84 -4.13
N ASN A 145 -3.49 2.60 -3.60
CA ASN A 145 -4.50 2.17 -2.64
C ASN A 145 -4.51 3.10 -1.42
N LEU A 146 -5.71 3.45 -0.95
CA LEU A 146 -5.86 4.45 0.10
C LEU A 146 -5.52 3.87 1.46
N LEU A 147 -4.89 4.68 2.30
CA LEU A 147 -4.47 4.33 3.67
C LEU A 147 -5.65 4.29 4.64
N ARG A 148 -6.69 3.53 4.26
CA ARG A 148 -7.96 3.39 4.96
C ARG A 148 -7.73 2.93 6.39
N ASP A 149 -6.91 1.89 6.58
CA ASP A 149 -6.60 1.29 7.87
C ASP A 149 -5.11 1.42 8.21
N PRO A 150 -4.76 2.04 9.36
CA PRO A 150 -3.37 2.17 9.75
C PRO A 150 -2.73 0.80 10.07
N ARG A 151 -3.50 -0.25 10.35
CA ARG A 151 -2.97 -1.59 10.62
C ARG A 151 -2.53 -2.35 9.37
N TRP A 152 -2.89 -1.85 8.18
CA TRP A 152 -2.51 -2.51 6.94
C TRP A 152 -0.98 -2.66 6.84
N GLY A 153 -0.51 -3.88 6.59
CA GLY A 153 0.92 -4.22 6.54
C GLY A 153 1.70 -3.41 5.50
N ARG A 154 1.07 -3.06 4.37
CA ARG A 154 1.66 -2.23 3.31
C ARG A 154 1.24 -0.76 3.35
N ASN A 155 0.76 -0.28 4.50
CA ASN A 155 0.38 1.12 4.67
C ASN A 155 1.52 2.09 4.35
N GLU A 156 2.78 1.69 4.54
CA GLU A 156 3.95 2.52 4.19
C GLU A 156 4.11 2.82 2.69
N GLU A 157 3.49 2.00 1.83
CA GLU A 157 3.62 2.09 0.38
C GLU A 157 2.61 3.06 -0.25
N GLY A 158 1.50 3.36 0.44
CA GLY A 158 0.50 4.30 -0.06
C GLY A 158 0.79 5.75 0.32
N TYR A 159 0.14 6.68 -0.37
CA TYR A 159 0.36 8.11 -0.15
C TYR A 159 -0.54 8.74 0.91
N SER A 160 -1.83 8.41 0.93
CA SER A 160 -2.80 9.07 1.81
C SER A 160 -4.06 8.25 2.05
N GLU A 161 -4.77 8.54 3.16
CA GLU A 161 -6.16 8.10 3.35
C GLU A 161 -7.16 8.93 2.50
N ASP A 162 -6.69 9.92 1.73
CA ASP A 162 -7.53 10.81 0.94
C ASP A 162 -7.31 10.64 -0.59
N PRO A 163 -8.39 10.44 -1.38
CA PRO A 163 -8.27 10.26 -2.83
C PRO A 163 -7.76 11.48 -3.58
N ALA A 164 -8.08 12.71 -3.14
CA ALA A 164 -7.63 13.91 -3.84
C ALA A 164 -6.12 14.13 -3.65
N LEU A 165 -5.60 13.88 -2.43
CA LEU A 165 -4.17 13.93 -2.19
C LEU A 165 -3.42 12.79 -2.89
N THR A 166 -3.88 11.55 -2.75
CA THR A 166 -3.28 10.40 -3.43
C THR A 166 -3.24 10.59 -4.93
N GLY A 167 -4.36 10.99 -5.55
CA GLY A 167 -4.44 11.23 -6.99
C GLY A 167 -3.51 12.35 -7.47
N ALA A 168 -3.39 13.45 -6.72
CA ALA A 168 -2.48 14.55 -7.08
C ALA A 168 -1.00 14.12 -7.04
N LEU A 169 -0.61 13.35 -6.00
CA LEU A 169 0.78 12.93 -5.82
C LEU A 169 1.15 11.78 -6.76
N SER A 170 0.24 10.83 -7.01
CA SER A 170 0.47 9.73 -7.96
C SER A 170 0.55 10.22 -9.39
N THR A 171 -0.27 11.20 -9.77
CA THR A 171 -0.18 11.85 -11.08
C THR A 171 1.19 12.50 -11.26
N ALA A 172 1.63 13.32 -10.31
CA ALA A 172 2.94 13.99 -10.41
C ALA A 172 4.11 12.99 -10.44
N TYR A 173 4.11 11.98 -9.58
CA TYR A 173 5.14 10.93 -9.60
C TYR A 173 5.16 10.19 -10.94
N GLY A 174 3.97 9.84 -11.45
CA GLY A 174 3.79 9.22 -12.75
C GLY A 174 4.27 10.08 -13.91
N GLU A 175 3.95 11.38 -13.95
CA GLU A 175 4.45 12.34 -14.94
C GLU A 175 5.99 12.38 -14.96
N GLY A 176 6.62 12.35 -13.79
CA GLY A 176 8.08 12.23 -13.68
C GLY A 176 8.61 10.92 -14.28
N LEU A 177 7.97 9.79 -13.96
CA LEU A 177 8.34 8.46 -14.47
C LEU A 177 8.15 8.35 -15.99
N THR A 178 7.05 8.86 -16.54
CA THR A 178 6.78 8.84 -17.99
C THR A 178 7.62 9.85 -18.75
N GLY A 179 8.07 10.92 -18.09
CA GLY A 179 8.72 12.07 -18.74
C GLY A 179 7.72 13.05 -19.37
N GLY A 180 6.42 12.90 -19.10
CA GLY A 180 5.37 13.86 -19.47
C GLY A 180 4.93 13.86 -20.93
N ASP A 181 5.47 12.97 -21.76
CA ASP A 181 5.05 12.78 -23.16
C ASP A 181 4.45 11.38 -23.31
N PRO A 182 3.12 11.25 -23.49
CA PRO A 182 2.51 9.95 -23.65
C PRO A 182 2.97 9.24 -24.92
N ASP A 183 3.29 9.92 -26.02
CA ASP A 183 3.71 9.26 -27.26
C ASP A 183 5.19 8.80 -27.21
N HIS A 184 5.98 9.40 -26.31
CA HIS A 184 7.39 9.09 -26.10
C HIS A 184 7.69 8.92 -24.60
N LEU A 185 7.58 7.69 -24.11
CA LEU A 185 7.72 7.34 -22.70
C LEU A 185 9.18 7.17 -22.27
N LYS A 186 9.56 7.82 -21.16
CA LYS A 186 10.77 7.50 -20.40
C LYS A 186 10.63 6.14 -19.76
N THR A 187 9.55 5.89 -19.03
CA THR A 187 9.19 4.57 -18.51
C THR A 187 7.67 4.39 -18.61
N ALA A 188 7.19 3.17 -18.39
CA ALA A 188 5.78 2.80 -18.48
C ALA A 188 5.23 2.40 -17.09
N PRO A 189 4.86 3.37 -16.23
CA PRO A 189 4.34 3.08 -14.90
C PRO A 189 2.97 2.39 -14.93
N THR A 190 2.73 1.51 -13.97
CA THR A 190 1.50 0.74 -13.77
C THR A 190 1.02 0.96 -12.34
N LEU A 191 -0.17 1.56 -12.18
CA LEU A 191 -0.73 1.82 -10.86
C LEU A 191 -1.12 0.50 -10.19
N LYS A 192 -0.92 0.39 -8.88
CA LYS A 192 -1.33 -0.82 -8.16
C LYS A 192 -1.96 -0.51 -6.80
N HIS A 193 -2.80 -1.40 -6.27
CA HIS A 193 -3.34 -2.63 -6.85
C HIS A 193 -4.83 -2.42 -7.07
N TYR A 194 -5.24 -2.35 -8.33
CA TYR A 194 -6.64 -2.18 -8.68
C TYR A 194 -7.37 -3.47 -8.31
N LEU A 195 -8.28 -3.52 -7.34
CA LEU A 195 -8.80 -2.44 -6.50
C LEU A 195 -8.93 -2.87 -5.03
N ALA A 196 -8.85 -1.88 -4.13
CA ALA A 196 -9.15 -2.01 -2.70
C ALA A 196 -8.36 -3.11 -1.98
N ASN A 197 -7.08 -3.28 -2.34
CA ASN A 197 -6.17 -4.20 -1.68
C ASN A 197 -5.48 -3.51 -0.49
N ASN A 198 -6.21 -3.36 0.62
CA ASN A 198 -5.76 -2.59 1.79
C ASN A 198 -5.78 -3.42 3.08
N ASN A 199 -5.43 -4.70 2.96
CA ASN A 199 -5.18 -5.64 4.06
C ASN A 199 -4.34 -6.81 3.52
N GLU A 200 -3.58 -7.45 4.39
CA GLU A 200 -2.79 -8.64 4.08
C GLU A 200 -3.46 -9.94 4.56
N TYR A 201 -4.39 -9.83 5.52
CA TYR A 201 -5.09 -10.95 6.12
C TYR A 201 -5.88 -11.79 5.09
N HIS A 202 -5.36 -12.98 4.79
CA HIS A 202 -5.92 -13.91 3.79
C HIS A 202 -6.32 -13.19 2.49
N ARG A 203 -5.51 -12.21 2.06
CA ARG A 203 -5.84 -11.27 0.99
C ARG A 203 -6.26 -11.93 -0.32
N THR A 204 -5.87 -13.19 -0.57
CA THR A 204 -6.27 -13.97 -1.75
C THR A 204 -7.73 -14.42 -1.72
N THR A 205 -8.33 -14.61 -0.54
CA THR A 205 -9.67 -15.19 -0.37
C THR A 205 -10.65 -14.27 0.36
N THR A 206 -10.18 -13.20 0.99
CA THR A 206 -11.05 -12.18 1.59
C THR A 206 -11.65 -11.26 0.53
N SER A 207 -12.84 -10.72 0.83
CA SER A 207 -13.58 -9.80 -0.04
C SER A 207 -13.57 -8.39 0.53
N SER A 208 -13.18 -7.44 -0.33
CA SER A 208 -13.41 -6.02 -0.14
C SER A 208 -14.82 -5.70 -0.61
N ASP A 209 -15.76 -5.59 0.34
CA ASP A 209 -17.16 -5.31 0.06
C ASP A 209 -17.38 -3.79 -0.08
N LEU A 210 -17.44 -3.30 -1.32
CA LEU A 210 -17.55 -1.89 -1.67
C LEU A 210 -18.98 -1.58 -2.13
N ARG A 211 -19.75 -0.88 -1.28
CA ARG A 211 -21.01 -0.26 -1.74
C ARG A 211 -20.71 0.74 -2.88
N PRO A 212 -21.64 1.00 -3.82
CA PRO A 212 -21.36 1.82 -5.00
C PRO A 212 -20.73 3.18 -4.70
N ARG A 213 -21.16 3.85 -3.62
CA ARG A 213 -20.58 5.14 -3.21
C ARG A 213 -19.12 5.01 -2.76
N VAL A 214 -18.76 3.95 -2.05
CA VAL A 214 -17.37 3.72 -1.59
C VAL A 214 -16.48 3.42 -2.79
N ALA A 215 -16.90 2.50 -3.68
CA ALA A 215 -16.16 2.20 -4.90
C ALA A 215 -15.92 3.47 -5.75
N LYS A 216 -16.98 4.23 -6.05
CA LYS A 216 -16.92 5.40 -6.94
C LYS A 216 -16.27 6.64 -6.32
N GLU A 217 -16.60 6.97 -5.07
CA GLU A 217 -16.17 8.23 -4.43
C GLU A 217 -14.82 8.13 -3.70
N TYR A 218 -14.33 6.91 -3.45
CA TYR A 218 -13.12 6.67 -2.64
C TYR A 218 -12.09 5.83 -3.40
N ASP A 219 -12.35 4.54 -3.66
CA ASP A 219 -11.33 3.63 -4.21
C ASP A 219 -10.98 3.95 -5.68
N GLU A 220 -11.96 4.04 -6.58
CA GLU A 220 -11.72 4.43 -8.00
C GLU A 220 -11.14 5.85 -8.12
N ALA A 221 -11.56 6.74 -7.22
CA ALA A 221 -11.14 8.14 -7.22
C ALA A 221 -9.64 8.33 -6.95
N ALA A 222 -8.94 7.31 -6.41
CA ALA A 222 -7.50 7.34 -6.22
C ALA A 222 -6.70 6.94 -7.49
N PHE A 223 -7.28 6.12 -8.37
CA PHE A 223 -6.64 5.65 -9.60
C PHE A 223 -6.89 6.59 -10.77
N LYS A 224 -8.15 7.04 -10.90
CA LYS A 224 -8.64 7.81 -12.04
C LYS A 224 -7.77 9.03 -12.42
N PRO A 225 -7.30 9.89 -11.49
CA PRO A 225 -6.56 11.10 -11.86
C PRO A 225 -5.27 10.83 -12.64
N ALA A 226 -4.49 9.81 -12.26
CA ALA A 226 -3.23 9.52 -12.92
C ALA A 226 -3.41 8.83 -14.28
N ILE A 227 -4.47 8.03 -14.44
CA ILE A 227 -4.83 7.43 -15.75
C ILE A 227 -5.39 8.51 -16.68
N GLU A 228 -6.28 9.39 -16.22
CA GLU A 228 -6.84 10.51 -17.02
C GLU A 228 -5.78 11.53 -17.46
N ALA A 229 -4.64 11.58 -16.76
CA ALA A 229 -3.52 12.46 -17.08
C ALA A 229 -2.43 11.77 -17.94
N ASP A 230 -2.63 10.51 -18.33
CA ASP A 230 -1.63 9.68 -19.01
C ASP A 230 -0.28 9.59 -18.25
N ALA A 231 -0.34 9.78 -16.93
CA ALA A 231 0.79 9.64 -16.01
C ALA A 231 1.05 8.17 -15.64
N ALA A 232 0.17 7.26 -16.06
CA ALA A 232 0.32 5.82 -15.95
C ALA A 232 -0.17 5.13 -17.22
N THR A 233 0.42 3.98 -17.50
CA THR A 233 0.20 3.19 -18.72
C THR A 233 -0.66 1.95 -18.48
N GLY A 234 -1.33 1.86 -17.34
CA GLY A 234 -2.25 0.77 -16.99
C GLY A 234 -2.31 0.51 -15.50
N VAL A 235 -3.02 -0.55 -15.11
CA VAL A 235 -3.16 -0.96 -13.71
C VAL A 235 -2.75 -2.42 -13.49
N MET A 236 -2.32 -2.72 -12.28
CA MET A 236 -2.09 -4.08 -11.80
C MET A 236 -3.33 -4.57 -11.03
N SER A 237 -3.92 -5.70 -11.43
CA SER A 237 -5.07 -6.28 -10.73
C SER A 237 -4.67 -6.87 -9.38
N SER A 238 -5.42 -6.60 -8.31
CA SER A 238 -5.15 -7.10 -6.97
C SER A 238 -5.52 -8.57 -6.72
N TYR A 239 -5.01 -9.12 -5.61
CA TYR A 239 -5.29 -10.48 -5.15
C TYR A 239 -6.71 -10.71 -4.65
N ASN A 240 -7.29 -9.72 -3.98
CA ASN A 240 -8.52 -9.86 -3.22
C ASN A 240 -9.75 -10.07 -4.10
N LEU A 241 -10.82 -10.53 -3.46
CA LEU A 241 -12.13 -10.44 -4.08
C LEU A 241 -12.63 -8.99 -3.90
N VAL A 242 -13.33 -8.46 -4.89
CA VAL A 242 -14.11 -7.22 -4.78
C VAL A 242 -15.57 -7.60 -4.97
N ASN A 243 -16.40 -7.34 -3.94
CA ASN A 243 -17.79 -7.77 -3.92
C ASN A 243 -17.93 -9.25 -4.31
N GLY A 244 -17.09 -10.13 -3.77
CA GLY A 244 -17.09 -11.58 -4.02
C GLY A 244 -16.49 -12.08 -5.34
N ARG A 245 -16.04 -11.20 -6.26
CA ARG A 245 -15.35 -11.60 -7.50
C ARG A 245 -13.83 -11.42 -7.37
N PRO A 246 -12.99 -12.39 -7.75
CA PRO A 246 -11.54 -12.17 -7.82
C PRO A 246 -11.18 -10.99 -8.71
N ASN A 247 -10.33 -10.08 -8.24
CA ASN A 247 -10.10 -8.86 -8.99
C ASN A 247 -9.29 -9.06 -10.28
N THR A 248 -8.55 -10.17 -10.42
CA THR A 248 -7.91 -10.63 -11.66
C THR A 248 -8.91 -10.83 -12.82
N VAL A 249 -10.19 -11.05 -12.53
CA VAL A 249 -11.26 -11.18 -13.54
C VAL A 249 -12.34 -10.12 -13.39
N ASN A 250 -12.02 -8.98 -12.78
CA ASN A 250 -12.98 -7.90 -12.64
C ASN A 250 -13.11 -7.14 -13.97
N PRO A 251 -14.32 -7.08 -14.57
CA PRO A 251 -14.54 -6.40 -15.86
C PRO A 251 -14.27 -4.89 -15.81
N ASP A 252 -14.18 -4.28 -14.63
CA ASP A 252 -13.83 -2.86 -14.49
C ASP A 252 -12.43 -2.54 -15.07
N LEU A 253 -11.52 -3.53 -15.14
CA LEU A 253 -10.21 -3.37 -15.77
C LEU A 253 -10.33 -2.95 -17.25
N ASP A 254 -11.39 -3.39 -17.92
CA ASP A 254 -11.71 -3.03 -19.30
C ASP A 254 -12.75 -1.91 -19.36
N ASP A 255 -13.93 -2.13 -18.77
CA ASP A 255 -15.10 -1.25 -18.86
C ASP A 255 -14.91 0.12 -18.22
N VAL A 256 -14.07 0.23 -17.19
CA VAL A 256 -13.97 1.44 -16.34
C VAL A 256 -12.60 2.07 -16.47
N VAL A 257 -11.53 1.28 -16.32
CA VAL A 257 -10.16 1.81 -16.31
C VAL A 257 -9.75 2.32 -17.69
N ARG A 258 -10.05 1.58 -18.77
CA ARG A 258 -9.72 2.02 -20.14
C ARG A 258 -10.51 3.25 -20.57
N ASP A 259 -11.75 3.40 -20.09
CA ASP A 259 -12.60 4.57 -20.35
C ASP A 259 -12.03 5.89 -19.79
N TRP A 260 -11.00 5.85 -18.93
CA TRP A 260 -10.37 7.03 -18.36
C TRP A 260 -9.26 7.62 -19.24
N SER A 261 -8.70 6.88 -20.19
CA SER A 261 -7.66 7.38 -21.09
C SER A 261 -8.07 7.18 -22.55
N SER A 262 -7.55 8.02 -23.44
CA SER A 262 -7.64 7.81 -24.88
C SER A 262 -6.49 6.94 -25.43
N TYR A 263 -5.48 6.64 -24.61
CA TYR A 263 -4.35 5.80 -24.97
C TYR A 263 -4.58 4.36 -24.53
N ASP A 264 -3.99 3.42 -25.28
CA ASP A 264 -3.94 2.02 -24.88
C ASP A 264 -3.26 1.86 -23.51
N LEU A 265 -3.87 1.03 -22.67
CA LEU A 265 -3.36 0.65 -21.36
C LEU A 265 -2.87 -0.80 -21.36
N LEU A 266 -1.74 -1.05 -20.71
CA LEU A 266 -1.17 -2.35 -20.42
C LEU A 266 -1.53 -2.73 -18.98
N ASN A 267 -2.62 -3.48 -18.83
CA ASN A 267 -3.04 -4.04 -17.56
C ASN A 267 -2.32 -5.36 -17.29
N VAL A 268 -1.81 -5.52 -16.07
CA VAL A 268 -1.04 -6.70 -15.66
C VAL A 268 -1.65 -7.36 -14.44
N THR A 269 -1.35 -8.63 -14.21
CA THR A 269 -1.72 -9.27 -12.94
C THR A 269 -0.68 -8.97 -11.87
N ASP A 270 -1.12 -8.92 -10.60
CA ASP A 270 -0.19 -9.09 -9.48
C ASP A 270 0.45 -10.49 -9.52
N ALA A 271 1.59 -10.65 -8.84
CA ALA A 271 2.43 -11.83 -8.94
C ALA A 271 1.72 -13.08 -8.40
N PHE A 272 1.64 -14.15 -9.20
CA PHE A 272 0.92 -15.39 -8.91
C PHE A 272 -0.61 -15.25 -8.77
N ALA A 273 -1.19 -14.06 -9.03
CA ALA A 273 -2.64 -13.87 -9.01
C ALA A 273 -3.41 -14.75 -10.03
N PRO A 274 -2.88 -15.10 -11.23
CA PRO A 274 -3.54 -16.02 -12.14
C PRO A 274 -3.72 -17.41 -11.54
N GLY A 275 -2.66 -17.98 -10.95
CA GLY A 275 -2.69 -19.28 -10.27
C GLY A 275 -3.67 -19.37 -9.10
N ASN A 276 -4.02 -18.23 -8.47
CA ASN A 276 -5.02 -18.20 -7.39
C ASN A 276 -6.43 -18.54 -7.87
N LEU A 277 -6.78 -18.24 -9.13
CA LEU A 277 -8.11 -18.46 -9.70
C LEU A 277 -8.55 -19.93 -9.61
N PRO A 278 -7.75 -20.93 -10.03
CA PRO A 278 -8.03 -22.34 -9.77
C PRO A 278 -7.44 -22.87 -8.45
N GLY A 279 -6.49 -22.14 -7.85
CA GLY A 279 -5.87 -22.47 -6.57
C GLY A 279 -6.73 -22.05 -5.38
N ASP A 280 -6.22 -21.14 -4.56
CA ASP A 280 -6.81 -20.74 -3.28
C ASP A 280 -8.25 -20.19 -3.41
N GLN A 281 -8.59 -19.53 -4.53
CA GLN A 281 -9.92 -18.96 -4.73
C GLN A 281 -10.93 -19.99 -5.24
N GLN A 282 -10.47 -21.07 -5.87
CA GLN A 282 -11.32 -22.11 -6.48
C GLN A 282 -12.44 -21.54 -7.37
N TYR A 283 -12.20 -20.39 -8.00
CA TYR A 283 -13.18 -19.65 -8.76
C TYR A 283 -13.33 -20.19 -10.18
N PHE A 284 -12.25 -20.70 -10.78
CA PHE A 284 -12.25 -21.42 -12.06
C PHE A 284 -11.72 -22.85 -11.89
N PRO A 285 -12.17 -23.81 -12.73
CA PRO A 285 -11.76 -25.21 -12.58
C PRO A 285 -10.31 -25.47 -13.02
N SER A 286 -9.71 -24.60 -13.84
CA SER A 286 -8.30 -24.70 -14.24
C SER A 286 -7.75 -23.34 -14.66
N VAL A 287 -6.43 -23.28 -14.83
CA VAL A 287 -5.70 -22.12 -15.39
C VAL A 287 -6.22 -21.75 -16.79
N VAL A 288 -6.64 -22.73 -17.60
CA VAL A 288 -7.15 -22.47 -18.97
C VAL A 288 -8.42 -21.61 -18.94
N GLU A 289 -9.39 -21.95 -18.08
CA GLU A 289 -10.62 -21.16 -17.95
C GLU A 289 -10.37 -19.84 -17.20
N GLY A 290 -9.44 -19.83 -16.24
CA GLY A 290 -9.06 -18.63 -15.49
C GLY A 290 -8.38 -17.57 -16.37
N ASP A 291 -7.33 -17.94 -17.10
CA ASP A 291 -6.57 -17.02 -17.97
C ASP A 291 -7.45 -16.51 -19.12
N ALA A 292 -8.31 -17.35 -19.68
CA ALA A 292 -9.28 -16.92 -20.69
C ALA A 292 -10.27 -15.87 -20.15
N ALA A 293 -10.70 -16.02 -18.89
CA ALA A 293 -11.56 -15.03 -18.24
C ALA A 293 -10.80 -13.75 -17.88
N ALA A 294 -9.53 -13.84 -17.49
CA ALA A 294 -8.69 -12.69 -17.19
C ALA A 294 -8.44 -11.83 -18.43
N ILE A 295 -8.11 -12.43 -19.58
CA ILE A 295 -7.95 -11.70 -20.85
C ILE A 295 -9.24 -10.96 -21.21
N LYS A 296 -10.39 -11.64 -21.13
CA LYS A 296 -11.70 -11.02 -21.40
C LYS A 296 -12.12 -9.95 -20.41
N ALA A 297 -11.54 -9.96 -19.22
CA ALA A 297 -11.76 -8.93 -18.22
C ALA A 297 -10.85 -7.71 -18.44
N GLY A 298 -9.86 -7.79 -19.34
CA GLY A 298 -8.97 -6.70 -19.70
C GLY A 298 -7.51 -6.86 -19.22
N ILE A 299 -7.06 -8.08 -18.85
CA ILE A 299 -5.66 -8.37 -18.54
C ILE A 299 -4.86 -8.64 -19.82
N ASP A 300 -3.72 -7.96 -19.96
CA ASP A 300 -2.85 -8.08 -21.12
C ASP A 300 -1.58 -8.91 -20.82
N SER A 301 -1.04 -8.82 -19.60
CA SER A 301 0.19 -9.52 -19.19
C SER A 301 0.06 -10.26 -17.86
N PHE A 302 0.48 -11.53 -17.86
CA PHE A 302 0.43 -12.44 -16.73
C PHE A 302 1.77 -12.49 -15.98
N THR A 303 1.72 -12.16 -14.69
CA THR A 303 2.82 -12.28 -13.75
C THR A 303 2.66 -13.59 -12.97
N ASP A 304 3.14 -14.71 -13.52
CA ASP A 304 3.06 -16.03 -12.87
C ASP A 304 4.25 -16.90 -13.30
N ASN A 305 4.50 -17.99 -12.57
CA ASN A 305 5.47 -19.04 -12.91
C ASN A 305 6.91 -18.54 -13.15
N ASN A 306 7.26 -17.37 -12.61
CA ASN A 306 8.58 -16.75 -12.75
C ASN A 306 8.98 -16.61 -14.23
N ALA A 307 10.17 -17.09 -14.62
CA ALA A 307 10.65 -17.02 -16.00
C ALA A 307 10.05 -18.09 -16.94
N ASP A 308 9.27 -19.04 -16.42
CA ASP A 308 8.69 -20.12 -17.22
C ASP A 308 7.35 -19.73 -17.83
N SER A 309 7.39 -19.24 -19.07
CA SER A 309 6.20 -18.85 -19.83
C SER A 309 5.36 -20.01 -20.36
N SER A 310 5.81 -21.27 -20.21
CA SER A 310 5.17 -22.42 -20.86
C SER A 310 3.75 -22.68 -20.33
N VAL A 311 3.49 -22.34 -19.07
CA VAL A 311 2.17 -22.52 -18.43
C VAL A 311 1.17 -21.52 -19.01
N THR A 312 1.47 -20.21 -18.95
CA THR A 312 0.61 -19.15 -19.52
C THR A 312 0.37 -19.36 -21.01
N THR A 313 1.43 -19.55 -21.80
CA THR A 313 1.30 -19.72 -23.26
C THR A 313 0.53 -20.99 -23.62
N GLY A 314 0.74 -22.09 -22.88
CA GLY A 314 -0.01 -23.33 -23.04
C GLY A 314 -1.49 -23.18 -22.69
N ALA A 315 -1.81 -22.42 -21.64
CA ALA A 315 -3.17 -22.13 -21.22
C ALA A 315 -3.93 -21.30 -22.27
N VAL A 316 -3.32 -20.24 -22.80
CA VAL A 316 -3.91 -19.40 -23.86
C VAL A 316 -4.16 -20.20 -25.14
N LYS A 317 -3.20 -21.03 -25.59
CA LYS A 317 -3.40 -21.92 -26.76
C LYS A 317 -4.56 -22.89 -26.53
N SER A 318 -4.61 -23.51 -25.35
CA SER A 318 -5.69 -24.42 -24.99
C SER A 318 -7.06 -23.72 -24.93
N ALA A 319 -7.09 -22.46 -24.50
CA ALA A 319 -8.31 -21.65 -24.47
C ALA A 319 -8.81 -21.32 -25.88
N LEU A 320 -7.92 -21.02 -26.83
CA LEU A 320 -8.25 -20.86 -28.25
C LEU A 320 -8.81 -22.16 -28.85
N ASP A 321 -8.12 -23.30 -28.62
CA ASP A 321 -8.56 -24.62 -29.11
C ASP A 321 -9.95 -25.01 -28.60
N LYS A 322 -10.27 -24.62 -27.35
CA LYS A 322 -11.59 -24.83 -26.73
C LYS A 322 -12.65 -23.80 -27.14
N GLY A 323 -12.28 -22.76 -27.90
CA GLY A 323 -13.17 -21.64 -28.24
C GLY A 323 -13.54 -20.75 -27.05
N LEU A 324 -12.77 -20.81 -25.96
CA LEU A 324 -12.90 -19.90 -24.82
C LEU A 324 -12.33 -18.52 -25.15
N LEU A 325 -11.32 -18.45 -26.00
CA LEU A 325 -10.79 -17.22 -26.59
C LEU A 325 -10.93 -17.25 -28.12
N LYS A 326 -10.90 -16.07 -28.72
CA LYS A 326 -10.70 -15.84 -30.15
C LYS A 326 -9.31 -15.24 -30.36
N GLU A 327 -8.77 -15.38 -31.58
CA GLU A 327 -7.51 -14.72 -31.95
C GLU A 327 -7.59 -13.20 -31.74
N ALA A 328 -8.74 -12.57 -32.00
CA ALA A 328 -8.96 -11.15 -31.72
C ALA A 328 -8.75 -10.76 -30.24
N ASP A 329 -9.07 -11.65 -29.29
CA ASP A 329 -8.84 -11.39 -27.86
C ASP A 329 -7.32 -11.37 -27.56
N VAL A 330 -6.52 -12.15 -28.30
CA VAL A 330 -5.05 -12.17 -28.19
C VAL A 330 -4.42 -10.99 -28.92
N ASP A 331 -4.98 -10.61 -30.08
CA ASP A 331 -4.53 -9.44 -30.86
C ASP A 331 -4.67 -8.16 -30.05
N GLU A 332 -5.79 -7.99 -29.34
CA GLU A 332 -6.05 -6.85 -28.46
C GLU A 332 -5.03 -6.77 -27.31
N ALA A 333 -4.86 -7.85 -26.55
CA ALA A 333 -3.89 -7.91 -25.45
C ALA A 333 -2.44 -7.69 -25.92
N ALA A 334 -2.04 -8.32 -27.03
CA ALA A 334 -0.72 -8.13 -27.62
C ALA A 334 -0.54 -6.70 -28.16
N GLY A 335 -1.60 -6.10 -28.73
CA GLY A 335 -1.62 -4.73 -29.22
C GLY A 335 -1.32 -3.71 -28.12
N HIS A 336 -1.97 -3.83 -26.96
CA HIS A 336 -1.69 -2.98 -25.80
C HIS A 336 -0.23 -3.06 -25.32
N ILE A 337 0.33 -4.28 -25.27
CA ILE A 337 1.76 -4.48 -24.94
C ILE A 337 2.67 -3.79 -25.95
N LEU A 338 2.40 -3.98 -27.24
CA LEU A 338 3.20 -3.41 -28.32
C LEU A 338 3.09 -1.89 -28.37
N SER A 339 1.92 -1.33 -28.06
CA SER A 339 1.68 0.12 -27.93
C SER A 339 2.64 0.74 -26.91
N VAL A 340 2.76 0.14 -25.72
CA VAL A 340 3.72 0.57 -24.70
C VAL A 340 5.17 0.43 -25.18
N ARG A 341 5.52 -0.68 -25.84
CA ARG A 341 6.90 -0.91 -26.34
C ARG A 341 7.30 0.07 -27.44
N VAL A 342 6.38 0.42 -28.34
CA VAL A 342 6.54 1.49 -29.34
C VAL A 342 6.79 2.82 -28.65
N ARG A 343 5.93 3.19 -27.70
CA ARG A 343 6.02 4.46 -26.96
C ARG A 343 7.31 4.55 -26.12
N LEU A 344 7.85 3.44 -25.62
CA LEU A 344 9.15 3.38 -24.93
C LEU A 344 10.37 3.60 -25.86
N GLY A 345 10.15 3.68 -27.18
CA GLY A 345 11.18 3.90 -28.18
C GLY A 345 11.96 2.65 -28.57
N GLU A 346 11.48 1.44 -28.23
CA GLU A 346 12.22 0.19 -28.52
C GLU A 346 12.56 0.04 -30.01
N PHE A 347 11.63 0.44 -30.88
CA PHE A 347 11.75 0.31 -32.32
C PHE A 347 12.31 1.56 -33.00
N ASP A 348 12.66 2.60 -32.23
CA ASP A 348 13.16 3.86 -32.73
C ASP A 348 14.71 3.85 -32.83
N PRO A 349 15.30 4.61 -33.78
CA PRO A 349 16.74 4.76 -33.86
C PRO A 349 17.36 5.21 -32.51
N GLY A 350 18.32 4.44 -32.01
CA GLY A 350 19.02 4.77 -30.76
C GLY A 350 18.17 4.65 -29.49
N GLY A 351 17.01 3.98 -29.53
CA GLY A 351 16.12 3.82 -28.37
C GLY A 351 15.21 5.03 -28.12
N GLY A 352 15.02 5.89 -29.13
CA GLY A 352 14.14 7.06 -29.06
C GLY A 352 14.64 8.16 -28.14
N THR A 353 13.71 8.96 -27.61
CA THR A 353 13.97 10.17 -26.82
C THR A 353 14.89 9.95 -25.60
N TYR A 354 14.78 8.78 -24.96
CA TYR A 354 15.46 8.47 -23.69
C TYR A 354 16.56 7.42 -23.81
N GLY A 355 16.86 6.92 -25.02
CA GLY A 355 17.81 5.82 -25.22
C GLY A 355 19.28 6.16 -24.91
N ALA A 356 19.62 7.44 -24.74
CA ALA A 356 20.96 7.90 -24.37
C ALA A 356 21.24 7.92 -22.86
N ILE A 357 20.24 7.70 -22.00
CA ILE A 357 20.43 7.64 -20.55
C ILE A 357 21.21 6.37 -20.21
N ASP A 358 22.32 6.54 -19.48
CA ASP A 358 23.22 5.45 -19.09
C ASP A 358 23.32 5.31 -17.57
N LYS A 359 24.03 4.28 -17.10
CA LYS A 359 24.21 3.98 -15.68
C LYS A 359 24.87 5.09 -14.84
N SER A 360 25.45 6.14 -15.44
CA SER A 360 26.07 7.25 -14.69
C SER A 360 25.07 8.08 -13.90
N VAL A 361 23.77 7.96 -14.20
CA VAL A 361 22.70 8.63 -13.45
C VAL A 361 22.36 7.95 -12.14
N ILE A 362 22.72 6.66 -11.97
CA ILE A 362 22.42 5.88 -10.76
C ILE A 362 23.15 6.46 -9.57
N ASN A 363 22.40 6.84 -8.53
CA ASN A 363 22.93 7.49 -7.32
C ASN A 363 23.79 8.72 -7.64
N SER A 364 23.41 9.49 -8.67
CA SER A 364 24.13 10.71 -9.04
C SER A 364 24.10 11.75 -7.90
N PRO A 365 25.08 12.68 -7.81
CA PRO A 365 25.05 13.75 -6.80
C PRO A 365 23.78 14.60 -6.82
N ALA A 366 23.12 14.72 -7.98
CA ALA A 366 21.84 15.40 -8.10
C ALA A 366 20.71 14.61 -7.40
N HIS A 367 20.68 13.29 -7.55
CA HIS A 367 19.71 12.41 -6.90
C HIS A 367 19.95 12.31 -5.39
N GLN A 368 21.21 12.27 -4.96
CA GLN A 368 21.59 12.35 -3.54
C GLN A 368 21.06 13.64 -2.87
N LYS A 369 21.27 14.79 -3.53
CA LYS A 369 20.72 16.07 -3.06
C LYS A 369 19.20 16.07 -3.01
N LEU A 370 18.55 15.45 -4.00
CA LEU A 370 17.09 15.31 -4.03
C LEU A 370 16.58 14.40 -2.91
N ALA A 371 17.29 13.32 -2.57
CA ALA A 371 16.94 12.44 -1.45
C ALA A 371 16.96 13.18 -0.11
N ARG A 372 17.98 14.01 0.15
CA ARG A 372 18.03 14.88 1.35
C ARG A 372 16.90 15.90 1.37
N GLU A 373 16.61 16.52 0.23
CA GLU A 373 15.50 17.48 0.09
C GLU A 373 14.16 16.80 0.42
N ALA A 374 13.90 15.63 -0.18
CA ALA A 374 12.70 14.85 0.07
C ALA A 374 12.55 14.42 1.53
N ALA A 375 13.62 13.92 2.15
CA ALA A 375 13.64 13.56 3.57
C ALA A 375 13.36 14.77 4.48
N THR A 376 13.93 15.94 4.15
CA THR A 376 13.74 17.18 4.92
C THR A 376 12.32 17.71 4.83
N GLU A 377 11.74 17.70 3.62
CA GLU A 377 10.41 18.25 3.36
C GLU A 377 9.27 17.31 3.78
N GLY A 378 9.52 15.99 3.79
CA GLY A 378 8.57 14.98 4.25
C GLY A 378 8.43 14.89 5.77
N ALA A 379 9.43 15.30 6.53
CA ALA A 379 9.40 15.23 8.00
C ALA A 379 8.36 16.18 8.62
N VAL A 380 7.65 15.70 9.65
CA VAL A 380 6.52 16.40 10.26
C VAL A 380 6.81 16.73 11.71
N LEU A 381 6.78 18.01 12.05
CA LEU A 381 6.82 18.44 13.45
C LEU A 381 5.44 18.23 14.09
N LEU A 382 5.30 17.15 14.86
CA LEU A 382 4.02 16.78 15.49
C LEU A 382 3.69 17.64 16.69
N LYS A 383 4.68 17.96 17.52
CA LYS A 383 4.53 18.74 18.75
C LYS A 383 5.79 19.57 18.98
N ASN A 384 5.62 20.81 19.43
CA ASN A 384 6.73 21.68 19.85
C ASN A 384 6.27 22.68 20.91
N GLN A 385 6.33 22.28 22.17
CA GLN A 385 6.03 23.11 23.33
C GLN A 385 7.28 23.87 23.78
N ALA A 386 7.08 25.04 24.41
CA ALA A 386 8.14 25.89 24.95
C ALA A 386 9.25 26.27 23.93
N HIS A 387 8.98 26.15 22.63
CA HIS A 387 9.96 26.34 21.57
C HIS A 387 11.24 25.50 21.77
N THR A 388 11.08 24.25 22.23
CA THR A 388 12.20 23.30 22.40
C THR A 388 12.96 23.09 21.09
N LEU A 389 12.24 23.02 19.96
CA LEU A 389 12.85 23.02 18.64
C LEU A 389 12.68 24.37 17.92
N PRO A 390 13.67 24.81 17.11
CA PRO A 390 14.96 24.14 16.87
C PRO A 390 15.90 24.22 18.08
N LEU A 391 16.82 23.26 18.18
CA LEU A 391 17.92 23.25 19.15
C LEU A 391 18.74 24.54 19.06
N LYS A 392 19.32 24.96 20.18
CA LYS A 392 20.07 26.21 20.19
C LYS A 392 21.40 25.98 19.50
N LYS A 393 21.89 26.97 18.76
CA LYS A 393 23.24 26.91 18.15
C LYS A 393 24.37 26.77 19.17
N SER A 394 24.10 27.15 20.42
CA SER A 394 24.99 26.98 21.57
C SER A 394 25.06 25.55 22.09
N ASP A 395 24.09 24.70 21.74
CA ASP A 395 24.08 23.31 22.16
C ASP A 395 25.13 22.59 21.29
N LYS A 396 26.27 22.29 21.90
CA LYS A 396 27.45 21.70 21.23
C LYS A 396 27.78 20.33 21.77
N ASP A 397 27.32 20.00 22.98
CA ASP A 397 27.46 18.67 23.56
C ASP A 397 26.09 17.97 23.58
N VAL A 398 25.79 17.24 22.51
CA VAL A 398 24.50 16.56 22.30
C VAL A 398 24.70 15.05 22.38
N ALA A 399 23.72 14.35 22.96
CA ALA A 399 23.64 12.90 22.89
C ALA A 399 22.49 12.45 21.99
N VAL A 400 22.72 11.42 21.19
CA VAL A 400 21.73 10.80 20.29
C VAL A 400 21.55 9.34 20.72
N VAL A 401 20.38 9.01 21.25
CA VAL A 401 20.13 7.69 21.88
C VAL A 401 18.85 7.04 21.39
N GLY A 402 18.72 5.74 21.58
CA GLY A 402 17.57 4.94 21.12
C GLY A 402 17.90 3.99 19.99
N PRO A 403 17.04 2.99 19.73
CA PRO A 403 17.36 1.86 18.86
C PRO A 403 17.60 2.25 17.40
N LEU A 404 17.16 3.45 16.99
CA LEU A 404 17.33 3.99 15.65
C LEU A 404 18.35 5.14 15.60
N ALA A 405 19.09 5.39 16.69
CA ALA A 405 20.03 6.51 16.76
C ALA A 405 21.22 6.37 15.79
N ASP A 406 21.66 5.13 15.54
CA ASP A 406 22.88 4.85 14.79
C ASP A 406 22.71 3.70 13.78
N THR A 407 21.51 3.59 13.19
CA THR A 407 21.19 2.63 12.14
C THR A 407 20.13 3.19 11.22
N LEU A 408 20.16 2.78 9.94
CA LEU A 408 19.07 2.96 9.00
C LEU A 408 18.62 1.58 8.50
N TYR A 409 17.31 1.38 8.37
CA TYR A 409 16.75 0.15 7.82
C TYR A 409 16.28 0.36 6.38
N THR A 410 16.45 -0.67 5.57
CA THR A 410 15.80 -0.79 4.25
C THR A 410 14.46 -1.50 4.41
N ASP A 411 13.50 -1.17 3.55
CA ASP A 411 12.23 -1.91 3.44
C ASP A 411 12.25 -2.90 2.27
N TRP A 412 11.14 -3.63 2.09
CA TRP A 412 11.05 -4.69 1.09
C TRP A 412 11.07 -4.20 -0.36
N TYR A 413 10.57 -2.99 -0.65
CA TYR A 413 10.47 -2.40 -1.99
C TYR A 413 11.54 -1.32 -2.21
N SER A 414 12.77 -1.61 -1.74
CA SER A 414 13.91 -0.70 -1.85
C SER A 414 15.10 -1.31 -2.61
N GLY A 415 15.95 -0.44 -3.14
CA GLY A 415 17.32 -0.81 -3.53
C GLY A 415 18.22 -0.91 -2.30
N SER A 416 19.46 -1.34 -2.50
CA SER A 416 20.47 -1.27 -1.43
C SER A 416 20.94 0.17 -1.25
N LEU A 417 21.12 0.59 0.01
CA LEU A 417 21.66 1.92 0.31
C LEU A 417 23.11 2.01 -0.20
N PRO A 418 23.44 2.95 -1.12
CA PRO A 418 24.81 3.14 -1.62
C PRO A 418 25.73 3.76 -0.55
N TYR A 419 25.12 4.43 0.42
CA TYR A 419 25.70 4.90 1.67
C TYR A 419 24.53 5.14 2.65
N ALA A 420 24.85 5.30 3.93
CA ALA A 420 23.87 5.61 4.96
C ALA A 420 24.41 6.75 5.84
N VAL A 421 23.57 7.74 6.15
CA VAL A 421 23.87 8.77 7.15
C VAL A 421 22.89 8.61 8.31
N THR A 422 23.33 8.01 9.41
CA THR A 422 22.49 7.77 10.59
C THR A 422 22.14 9.08 11.30
N PRO A 423 21.09 9.11 12.15
CA PRO A 423 20.77 10.29 12.96
C PRO A 423 21.97 10.81 13.78
N ALA A 424 22.75 9.90 14.38
CA ALA A 424 23.97 10.25 15.11
C ALA A 424 25.03 10.87 14.18
N GLU A 425 25.30 10.26 13.03
CA GLU A 425 26.28 10.75 12.06
C GLU A 425 25.91 12.13 11.50
N GLY A 426 24.64 12.34 11.13
CA GLY A 426 24.17 13.63 10.62
C GLY A 426 24.32 14.76 11.65
N ILE A 427 23.99 14.49 12.91
CA ILE A 427 24.16 15.46 14.01
C ILE A 427 25.65 15.70 14.32
N ALA A 428 26.48 14.65 14.33
CA ALA A 428 27.92 14.77 14.53
C ALA A 428 28.57 15.62 13.42
N ALA A 429 28.22 15.35 12.15
CA ALA A 429 28.67 16.13 11.00
C ALA A 429 28.23 17.61 11.11
N LYS A 430 26.99 17.85 11.57
CA LYS A 430 26.48 19.21 11.79
C LYS A 430 27.24 19.97 12.89
N LEU A 431 27.66 19.27 13.94
CA LEU A 431 28.41 19.85 15.04
C LEU A 431 29.92 19.95 14.77
N GLY A 432 30.44 19.16 13.81
CA GLY A 432 31.87 19.03 13.54
C GLY A 432 32.62 18.29 14.64
N THR A 433 31.93 17.47 15.43
CA THR A 433 32.47 16.66 16.53
C THR A 433 31.58 15.44 16.76
N ASP A 434 32.15 14.39 17.34
CA ASP A 434 31.40 13.19 17.73
C ASP A 434 30.33 13.52 18.78
N VAL A 435 29.23 12.77 18.74
CA VAL A 435 28.15 12.83 19.72
C VAL A 435 28.16 11.59 20.61
N ALA A 436 27.69 11.72 21.84
CA ALA A 436 27.52 10.55 22.69
C ALA A 436 26.33 9.72 22.19
N THR A 437 26.54 8.42 21.97
CA THR A 437 25.50 7.51 21.47
C THR A 437 25.22 6.36 22.43
N SER A 438 23.98 5.86 22.37
CA SER A 438 23.57 4.61 23.02
C SER A 438 22.28 4.13 22.37
N GLU A 439 22.23 2.89 21.89
CA GLU A 439 21.00 2.32 21.33
C GLU A 439 19.90 2.13 22.38
N GLY A 440 20.23 2.22 23.67
CA GLY A 440 19.25 2.10 24.76
C GLY A 440 18.69 0.69 24.96
N VAL A 441 19.29 -0.33 24.32
CA VAL A 441 18.89 -1.74 24.39
C VAL A 441 19.69 -2.54 25.41
N ASP A 442 19.01 -3.48 26.08
CA ASP A 442 19.65 -4.35 27.05
C ASP A 442 20.61 -5.31 26.37
N ARG A 443 21.75 -5.54 27.01
CA ARG A 443 22.64 -6.66 26.69
C ARG A 443 22.38 -7.78 27.70
N ILE A 444 21.96 -8.93 27.20
CA ILE A 444 21.64 -10.10 28.02
C ILE A 444 22.52 -11.30 27.69
N ALA A 445 22.60 -12.26 28.60
CA ALA A 445 23.05 -13.62 28.34
C ALA A 445 21.96 -14.60 28.79
N LEU A 446 21.68 -15.62 27.96
CA LEU A 446 20.63 -16.61 28.22
C LEU A 446 21.27 -17.90 28.70
N LYS A 447 21.04 -18.29 29.97
CA LYS A 447 21.65 -19.47 30.60
C LYS A 447 20.64 -20.57 30.84
N ASN A 448 20.83 -21.72 30.22
CA ASN A 448 19.96 -22.87 30.42
C ASN A 448 20.08 -23.36 31.88
N THR A 449 18.96 -23.40 32.59
CA THR A 449 18.90 -23.75 34.03
C THR A 449 19.22 -25.22 34.30
N ALA A 450 19.01 -26.11 33.33
CA ALA A 450 19.26 -27.53 33.47
C ALA A 450 20.74 -27.88 33.24
N THR A 451 21.40 -27.23 32.27
CA THR A 451 22.79 -27.52 31.88
C THR A 451 23.80 -26.58 32.53
N GLY A 452 23.35 -25.40 32.98
CA GLY A 452 24.22 -24.34 33.47
C GLY A 452 25.03 -23.64 32.38
N LYS A 453 24.71 -23.85 31.09
CA LYS A 453 25.43 -23.29 29.96
C LYS A 453 24.68 -22.12 29.33
N TYR A 454 25.42 -21.13 28.84
CA TYR A 454 24.88 -20.03 28.05
C TYR A 454 24.73 -20.43 26.58
N ILE A 455 23.76 -19.80 25.92
CA ILE A 455 23.72 -19.73 24.46
C ILE A 455 24.96 -18.99 23.98
N THR A 456 25.71 -19.60 23.08
CA THR A 456 26.95 -19.13 22.48
C THR A 456 26.74 -19.00 20.98
N THR A 457 27.16 -17.88 20.41
CA THR A 457 27.30 -17.69 18.97
C THR A 457 28.45 -18.54 18.43
N GLY A 458 28.35 -18.96 17.17
CA GLY A 458 29.38 -19.80 16.54
C GLY A 458 29.52 -19.49 15.06
N ASP A 459 30.60 -19.98 14.46
CA ASP A 459 30.91 -19.75 13.04
C ASP A 459 29.87 -20.32 12.07
N ALA A 460 28.96 -21.19 12.55
CA ALA A 460 27.91 -21.82 11.74
C ALA A 460 26.52 -21.75 12.39
N LEU A 461 26.34 -22.39 13.55
CA LEU A 461 25.06 -22.44 14.28
C LEU A 461 25.28 -22.11 15.77
N LEU A 462 24.27 -21.51 16.39
CA LEU A 462 24.23 -21.24 17.83
C LEU A 462 24.22 -22.55 18.63
N LYS A 463 24.89 -22.55 19.79
CA LYS A 463 25.00 -23.71 20.69
C LYS A 463 24.88 -23.31 22.14
N GLU A 464 24.52 -24.24 23.02
CA GLU A 464 24.71 -24.10 24.47
C GLU A 464 26.01 -24.75 24.91
N SER A 465 27.09 -23.97 24.99
CA SER A 465 28.44 -24.52 25.18
C SER A 465 29.25 -23.88 26.31
N ALA A 466 28.99 -22.62 26.66
CA ALA A 466 29.84 -21.86 27.57
C ALA A 466 29.31 -21.83 29.00
N GLU A 467 30.19 -21.91 30.01
CA GLU A 467 29.81 -21.82 31.43
C GLU A 467 29.86 -20.39 31.98
N THR A 468 30.49 -19.47 31.24
CA THR A 468 30.69 -18.07 31.62
C THR A 468 30.14 -17.12 30.57
N SER A 469 29.78 -15.90 31.01
CA SER A 469 29.33 -14.85 30.10
C SER A 469 30.51 -14.14 29.44
N THR A 470 30.53 -14.06 28.11
CA THR A 470 31.50 -13.37 27.25
C THR A 470 30.76 -12.70 26.09
N ALA A 471 31.44 -11.95 25.23
CA ALA A 471 30.80 -11.35 24.04
C ALA A 471 30.10 -12.41 23.16
N GLN A 472 30.66 -13.61 23.05
CA GLN A 472 30.09 -14.74 22.31
C GLN A 472 28.80 -15.30 22.92
N THR A 473 28.49 -14.98 24.18
CA THR A 473 27.26 -15.46 24.84
C THR A 473 26.27 -14.35 25.14
N GLN A 474 26.55 -13.15 24.61
CA GLN A 474 25.78 -11.94 24.88
C GLN A 474 25.03 -11.48 23.64
N PHE A 475 23.81 -10.99 23.86
CA PHE A 475 22.92 -10.48 22.82
C PHE A 475 22.38 -9.11 23.21
N ASP A 476 22.45 -8.15 22.30
CA ASP A 476 21.69 -6.91 22.37
C ASP A 476 20.23 -7.20 21.96
N VAL A 477 19.27 -6.79 22.77
CA VAL A 477 17.83 -7.13 22.61
C VAL A 477 17.04 -5.90 22.20
N PHE A 478 16.59 -5.87 20.95
CA PHE A 478 15.74 -4.79 20.44
C PHE A 478 14.28 -5.19 20.58
N ASP A 479 13.48 -4.36 21.26
CA ASP A 479 12.03 -4.53 21.41
C ASP A 479 11.30 -3.71 20.34
N TRP A 480 10.50 -4.41 19.54
CA TRP A 480 9.71 -3.83 18.45
C TRP A 480 8.21 -3.82 18.76
N GLY A 481 7.79 -4.14 19.98
CA GLY A 481 6.38 -4.19 20.38
C GLY A 481 5.73 -5.56 20.09
N GLY A 482 4.49 -5.77 20.55
CA GLY A 482 3.79 -7.06 20.39
C GLY A 482 4.48 -8.27 21.03
N GLY A 483 5.45 -8.02 21.93
CA GLY A 483 6.35 -9.01 22.52
C GLY A 483 7.42 -9.55 21.56
N VAL A 484 7.56 -8.96 20.36
CA VAL A 484 8.57 -9.35 19.37
C VAL A 484 9.88 -8.62 19.66
N VAL A 485 10.95 -9.39 19.74
CA VAL A 485 12.32 -8.90 19.87
C VAL A 485 13.23 -9.47 18.79
N THR A 486 14.29 -8.75 18.47
CA THR A 486 15.40 -9.27 17.68
C THR A 486 16.65 -9.36 18.54
N LEU A 487 17.44 -10.41 18.35
CA LEU A 487 18.68 -10.65 19.10
C LEU A 487 19.88 -10.38 18.20
N ARG A 488 20.73 -9.41 18.56
CA ARG A 488 21.98 -9.13 17.85
C ARG A 488 23.16 -9.62 18.68
N SER A 489 24.02 -10.45 18.10
CA SER A 489 25.21 -10.95 18.78
C SER A 489 26.16 -9.81 19.15
N ALA A 490 26.60 -9.78 20.41
CA ALA A 490 27.61 -8.83 20.87
C ALA A 490 29.03 -9.14 20.35
N ASP A 491 29.24 -10.34 19.78
CA ASP A 491 30.53 -10.79 19.25
C ASP A 491 30.81 -10.22 17.85
N ASN A 492 29.84 -10.34 16.94
CA ASN A 492 30.01 -9.95 15.54
C ASN A 492 29.03 -8.89 15.04
N GLY A 493 28.13 -8.39 15.88
CA GLY A 493 27.17 -7.34 15.52
C GLY A 493 26.05 -7.79 14.57
N LYS A 494 25.86 -9.09 14.36
CA LYS A 494 24.86 -9.63 13.43
C LYS A 494 23.65 -10.20 14.16
N TYR A 495 22.49 -10.13 13.50
CA TYR A 495 21.23 -10.62 14.03
C TYR A 495 21.15 -12.14 13.95
N VAL A 496 20.60 -12.73 15.01
CA VAL A 496 20.25 -14.14 15.06
C VAL A 496 19.01 -14.36 14.21
N GLY A 497 19.03 -15.38 13.36
CA GLY A 497 17.85 -15.83 12.63
C GLY A 497 17.87 -17.33 12.37
N TYR A 498 16.70 -17.87 12.01
CA TYR A 498 16.58 -19.25 11.56
C TYR A 498 17.00 -19.33 10.08
N ASN A 499 17.84 -20.32 9.73
CA ASN A 499 18.36 -20.51 8.36
C ASN A 499 17.93 -21.84 7.74
N TRP A 500 16.77 -22.38 8.16
CA TRP A 500 16.24 -23.68 7.76
C TRP A 500 17.01 -24.92 8.27
N SER A 501 18.22 -24.73 8.82
CA SER A 501 19.03 -25.80 9.42
C SER A 501 19.20 -25.64 10.94
N GLY A 502 19.06 -24.41 11.45
CA GLY A 502 19.18 -24.05 12.86
C GLY A 502 19.22 -22.53 13.01
N PHE A 503 19.69 -22.05 14.15
CA PHE A 503 19.86 -20.61 14.38
C PHE A 503 21.30 -20.18 14.09
N ALA A 504 21.47 -19.10 13.34
CA ALA A 504 22.77 -18.50 13.00
C ALA A 504 22.74 -16.99 13.25
N ASN A 505 23.90 -16.38 13.51
CA ASN A 505 24.07 -14.93 13.70
C ASN A 505 24.85 -14.32 12.52
N ASP A 506 24.26 -14.38 11.32
CA ASP A 506 24.92 -14.03 10.06
C ASP A 506 24.23 -12.89 9.28
N GLN A 507 23.06 -12.43 9.74
CA GLN A 507 22.26 -11.38 9.09
C GLN A 507 22.66 -9.97 9.55
N ALA A 508 22.88 -9.06 8.59
CA ALA A 508 23.23 -7.67 8.90
C ALA A 508 22.05 -6.89 9.50
N GLN A 509 20.83 -7.17 9.02
CA GLN A 509 19.58 -6.56 9.48
C GLN A 509 18.45 -7.60 9.41
N PRO A 510 17.34 -7.43 10.15
CA PRO A 510 16.12 -8.18 9.90
C PRO A 510 15.59 -7.91 8.49
N GLY A 511 15.29 -8.97 7.74
CA GLY A 511 14.82 -8.88 6.35
C GLY A 511 14.53 -10.25 5.75
N GLY A 512 14.39 -10.32 4.42
CA GLY A 512 14.02 -11.55 3.71
C GLY A 512 12.50 -11.71 3.56
N TRP A 513 12.06 -12.62 2.68
CA TRP A 513 10.62 -12.81 2.41
C TRP A 513 9.90 -13.28 3.67
N PHE A 514 10.46 -14.32 4.30
CA PHE A 514 10.17 -14.65 5.68
C PHE A 514 11.20 -13.94 6.55
N VAL A 515 10.76 -13.06 7.45
CA VAL A 515 11.68 -12.31 8.33
C VAL A 515 12.01 -13.19 9.52
N GLN A 516 13.11 -13.95 9.38
CA GLN A 516 13.48 -15.06 10.26
C GLN A 516 14.26 -14.63 11.52
N GLN A 517 14.33 -13.33 11.83
CA GLN A 517 15.12 -12.79 12.94
C GLN A 517 14.27 -12.41 14.17
N GLN A 518 13.02 -12.88 14.20
CA GLN A 518 12.02 -12.53 15.20
C GLN A 518 11.92 -13.58 16.31
N PHE A 519 11.87 -13.12 17.56
CA PHE A 519 11.75 -13.96 18.74
C PHE A 519 10.77 -13.36 19.76
N LYS A 520 10.27 -14.18 20.68
CA LYS A 520 9.62 -13.76 21.92
C LYS A 520 10.33 -14.36 23.12
N LEU A 521 10.59 -13.54 24.13
CA LEU A 521 11.10 -13.97 25.43
C LEU A 521 9.90 -14.17 26.37
N GLU A 522 9.36 -15.39 26.42
CA GLU A 522 8.19 -15.72 27.23
C GLU A 522 8.60 -16.01 28.68
N GLU A 523 8.33 -15.08 29.60
CA GLU A 523 8.56 -15.29 31.04
C GLU A 523 7.61 -16.36 31.60
N GLN A 524 8.16 -17.26 32.43
CA GLN A 524 7.44 -18.35 33.07
C GLN A 524 7.16 -18.03 34.55
N SER A 525 6.24 -18.76 35.18
CA SER A 525 5.85 -18.52 36.57
C SER A 525 6.97 -18.71 37.60
N ASP A 526 8.04 -19.42 37.23
CA ASP A 526 9.23 -19.63 38.06
C ASP A 526 10.34 -18.58 37.84
N GLY A 527 10.07 -17.56 37.01
CA GLY A 527 11.00 -16.48 36.67
C GLY A 527 12.03 -16.84 35.59
N THR A 528 11.95 -18.04 35.01
CA THR A 528 12.74 -18.41 33.82
C THR A 528 12.06 -17.94 32.53
N TYR A 529 12.78 -18.01 31.41
CA TYR A 529 12.29 -17.61 30.10
C TYR A 529 12.36 -18.76 29.11
N LEU A 530 11.31 -18.88 28.29
CA LEU A 530 11.37 -19.67 27.06
C LEU A 530 11.65 -18.73 25.90
N LEU A 531 12.57 -19.13 25.02
CA LEU A 531 12.80 -18.43 23.76
C LEU A 531 11.90 -19.05 22.70
N ARG A 532 10.94 -18.28 22.21
CA ARG A 532 10.05 -18.68 21.11
C ARG A 532 10.50 -18.00 19.83
N TYR A 533 10.70 -18.77 18.78
CA TYR A 533 10.88 -18.29 17.42
C TYR A 533 9.55 -17.75 16.87
N ALA A 534 9.59 -16.58 16.25
CA ALA A 534 8.44 -15.85 15.75
C ALA A 534 8.64 -15.35 14.31
N GLY A 535 9.44 -16.07 13.51
CA GLY A 535 9.57 -15.76 12.09
C GLY A 535 8.22 -15.84 11.37
N TYR A 536 8.06 -15.02 10.33
CA TYR A 536 6.78 -14.89 9.64
C TYR A 536 6.28 -16.19 8.99
N GLU A 537 7.19 -17.05 8.54
CA GLU A 537 6.81 -18.36 8.00
C GLU A 537 6.08 -19.23 9.03
N THR A 538 6.20 -18.93 10.34
CA THR A 538 5.51 -19.68 11.38
C THR A 538 3.99 -19.44 11.41
N GLU A 539 3.52 -18.39 10.73
CA GLU A 539 2.09 -18.07 10.58
C GLU A 539 1.47 -18.72 9.32
N GLU A 540 2.31 -19.32 8.47
CA GLU A 540 1.88 -19.94 7.23
C GLU A 540 1.21 -21.29 7.45
N SER A 541 0.19 -21.58 6.65
CA SER A 541 -0.61 -22.81 6.79
C SER A 541 0.20 -24.12 6.60
N TRP A 542 1.32 -24.03 5.88
CA TRP A 542 2.22 -25.16 5.62
C TRP A 542 3.30 -25.34 6.69
N TRP A 543 3.43 -24.42 7.65
CA TRP A 543 4.41 -24.54 8.72
C TRP A 543 3.94 -25.50 9.82
N GLY A 544 4.51 -26.70 9.81
CA GLY A 544 4.25 -27.73 10.82
C GLY A 544 5.32 -27.87 11.90
N ASN A 545 6.39 -27.08 11.84
CA ASN A 545 7.53 -27.23 12.75
C ASN A 545 7.22 -26.62 14.13
N PRO A 546 7.83 -27.14 15.21
CA PRO A 546 7.79 -26.48 16.51
C PRO A 546 8.38 -25.06 16.46
N VAL A 547 8.05 -24.22 17.43
CA VAL A 547 8.45 -22.80 17.46
C VAL A 547 9.25 -22.42 18.71
N TYR A 548 9.58 -23.35 19.60
CA TYR A 548 10.42 -23.04 20.75
C TYR A 548 11.88 -23.39 20.46
N VAL A 549 12.81 -22.67 21.09
CA VAL A 549 14.25 -22.89 20.92
C VAL A 549 14.76 -23.80 22.03
N GLY A 550 15.58 -24.79 21.64
CA GLY A 550 16.29 -25.65 22.58
C GLY A 550 17.32 -26.54 21.88
N PRO A 551 18.13 -27.28 22.65
CA PRO A 551 19.13 -28.20 22.10
C PRO A 551 18.48 -29.35 21.32
N THR A 552 18.86 -29.54 20.04
CA THR A 552 18.35 -30.64 19.20
C THR A 552 19.33 -31.82 19.11
N GLY A 553 20.53 -31.69 19.67
CA GLY A 553 21.59 -32.71 19.65
C GLY A 553 22.45 -32.69 20.90
N ALA A 554 23.27 -33.73 21.08
CA ALA A 554 24.14 -33.88 22.25
C ALA A 554 25.28 -32.85 22.33
N ASP A 555 25.59 -32.18 21.23
CA ASP A 555 26.64 -31.15 21.16
C ASP A 555 26.15 -29.75 21.57
N GLY A 556 24.88 -29.64 21.99
CA GLY A 556 24.26 -28.40 22.43
C GLY A 556 23.78 -27.48 21.30
N THR A 557 23.81 -27.92 20.04
CA THR A 557 23.30 -27.12 18.90
C THR A 557 21.83 -26.78 19.09
N LEU A 558 21.49 -25.50 18.89
CA LEU A 558 20.12 -25.00 19.03
C LEU A 558 19.32 -25.18 17.75
N GLY A 559 18.07 -25.60 17.92
CA GLY A 559 17.07 -25.68 16.86
C GLY A 559 15.66 -25.55 17.43
N LEU A 560 14.68 -25.89 16.60
CA LEU A 560 13.27 -25.83 16.94
C LEU A 560 12.82 -27.10 17.66
N VAL A 561 12.14 -26.94 18.81
CA VAL A 561 11.64 -28.00 19.69
C VAL A 561 10.22 -27.69 20.19
N THR A 562 9.50 -28.68 20.71
CA THR A 562 8.16 -28.44 21.29
C THR A 562 8.26 -27.63 22.57
N LYS A 563 7.15 -27.07 23.04
CA LYS A 563 7.15 -26.27 24.28
C LYS A 563 7.65 -27.07 25.49
N GLU A 564 7.29 -28.35 25.56
CA GLU A 564 7.69 -29.26 26.64
C GLU A 564 9.18 -29.60 26.62
N GLN A 565 9.81 -29.47 25.45
CA GLN A 565 11.23 -29.72 25.22
C GLN A 565 12.06 -28.43 25.24
N ALA A 566 11.41 -27.27 25.31
CA ALA A 566 12.07 -25.98 25.30
C ALA A 566 13.02 -25.85 26.50
N ALA A 567 14.18 -25.25 26.26
CA ALA A 567 15.09 -24.94 27.35
C ALA A 567 14.55 -23.76 28.17
N HIS A 568 14.65 -23.89 29.49
CA HIS A 568 14.36 -22.80 30.42
C HIS A 568 15.64 -21.99 30.65
N TYR A 569 15.60 -20.70 30.35
CA TYR A 569 16.75 -19.82 30.47
C TYR A 569 16.60 -18.83 31.63
N THR A 570 17.68 -18.58 32.38
CA THR A 570 17.79 -17.29 33.09
C THR A 570 18.15 -16.21 32.08
N LYS A 571 17.62 -15.00 32.30
CA LYS A 571 17.93 -13.81 31.52
C LYS A 571 18.86 -12.93 32.34
N ASP A 572 20.16 -13.12 32.17
CA ASP A 572 21.17 -12.38 32.92
C ASP A 572 21.41 -11.05 32.20
N VAL A 573 20.93 -9.94 32.78
CA VAL A 573 21.16 -8.60 32.23
C VAL A 573 22.61 -8.19 32.52
N VAL A 574 23.46 -8.28 31.50
CA VAL A 574 24.89 -7.92 31.57
C VAL A 574 25.05 -6.39 31.58
N ARG A 575 24.24 -5.69 30.78
CA ARG A 575 24.18 -4.23 30.74
C ARG A 575 22.74 -3.78 30.52
N SER A 576 22.26 -2.91 31.39
CA SER A 576 21.01 -2.18 31.20
C SER A 576 21.17 -1.13 30.09
N GLY A 577 20.36 -1.25 29.04
CA GLY A 577 20.36 -0.30 27.92
C GLY A 577 19.87 1.07 28.34
N VAL A 578 18.84 1.10 29.19
CA VAL A 578 18.28 2.34 29.75
C VAL A 578 19.32 3.09 30.58
N ASP A 579 20.07 2.39 31.45
CA ASP A 579 21.11 3.03 32.26
C ASP A 579 22.26 3.56 31.40
N ALA A 580 22.64 2.83 30.35
CA ALA A 580 23.64 3.28 29.38
C ALA A 580 23.20 4.55 28.64
N ALA A 581 21.95 4.61 28.18
CA ALA A 581 21.39 5.81 27.55
C ALA A 581 21.29 6.98 28.54
N VAL A 582 20.85 6.74 29.78
CA VAL A 582 20.84 7.74 30.85
C VAL A 582 22.25 8.30 31.11
N ALA A 583 23.27 7.44 31.13
CA ALA A 583 24.66 7.86 31.28
C ALA A 583 25.13 8.73 30.10
N ALA A 584 24.76 8.36 28.86
CA ALA A 584 25.13 9.11 27.65
C ALA A 584 24.54 10.52 27.61
N VAL A 585 23.32 10.72 28.10
CA VAL A 585 22.61 12.02 28.05
C VAL A 585 22.89 12.95 29.24
N LYS A 586 23.47 12.41 30.33
CA LYS A 586 23.64 13.15 31.58
C LYS A 586 24.67 14.26 31.43
N GLY A 587 24.27 15.50 31.75
CA GLY A 587 25.15 16.67 31.66
C GLY A 587 25.32 17.22 30.24
N LYS A 588 24.65 16.63 29.24
CA LYS A 588 24.60 17.12 27.87
C LYS A 588 23.68 18.33 27.74
N ASP A 589 23.97 19.19 26.77
CA ASP A 589 23.15 20.37 26.48
C ASP A 589 21.73 19.97 26.09
N SER A 590 21.62 18.94 25.23
CA SER A 590 20.37 18.35 24.76
C SER A 590 20.49 16.84 24.53
N ALA A 591 19.36 16.15 24.59
CA ALA A 591 19.24 14.74 24.23
C ALA A 591 18.25 14.56 23.07
N VAL A 592 18.66 13.85 22.04
CA VAL A 592 17.80 13.43 20.92
C VAL A 592 17.54 11.94 21.08
N VAL A 593 16.28 11.55 21.26
CA VAL A 593 15.88 10.15 21.41
C VAL A 593 15.19 9.70 20.13
N VAL A 594 15.78 8.73 19.41
CA VAL A 594 15.25 8.21 18.14
C VAL A 594 14.64 6.83 18.40
N VAL A 595 13.31 6.75 18.26
CA VAL A 595 12.46 5.58 18.52
C VAL A 595 11.51 5.36 17.36
N GLY A 596 10.89 4.19 17.27
CA GLY A 596 9.90 3.92 16.24
C GLY A 596 9.83 2.44 15.89
N SER A 597 9.87 2.15 14.59
CA SER A 597 9.62 0.80 14.05
C SER A 597 10.83 0.25 13.28
N ASN A 598 10.80 -1.05 13.02
CA ASN A 598 11.57 -1.68 11.96
C ASN A 598 10.62 -2.01 10.78
N PRO A 599 10.93 -1.60 9.54
CA PRO A 599 10.04 -1.76 8.38
C PRO A 599 9.85 -3.22 7.97
N SER A 600 10.75 -4.12 8.36
CA SER A 600 10.60 -5.56 8.12
C SER A 600 9.76 -6.27 9.17
N ILE A 601 9.47 -5.66 10.34
CA ILE A 601 8.87 -6.36 11.51
C ILE A 601 7.52 -5.78 11.89
N ASN A 602 7.38 -4.46 11.88
CA ASN A 602 6.22 -3.80 12.47
C ASN A 602 5.00 -3.75 11.56
N GLY A 603 5.12 -4.21 10.32
CA GLY A 603 4.11 -4.28 9.27
C GLY A 603 4.83 -4.44 7.94
N ARG A 604 4.35 -5.32 7.06
CA ARG A 604 4.90 -5.49 5.72
C ARG A 604 3.90 -6.20 4.82
N GLU A 605 4.26 -6.37 3.55
CA GLU A 605 3.57 -7.30 2.68
C GLU A 605 3.41 -8.69 3.33
N ALA A 606 2.20 -9.27 3.19
CA ALA A 606 1.70 -10.51 3.79
C ALA A 606 1.43 -10.48 5.31
N HIS A 607 1.81 -9.40 6.03
CA HIS A 607 1.63 -9.32 7.48
C HIS A 607 1.09 -7.95 7.93
N ASP A 608 -0.21 -7.91 8.25
CA ASP A 608 -0.85 -6.76 8.89
C ASP A 608 -0.38 -6.57 10.34
N ARG A 609 -0.40 -5.32 10.80
CA ARG A 609 -0.11 -4.97 12.18
C ARG A 609 -1.25 -5.43 13.09
N THR A 610 -0.90 -6.08 14.18
CA THR A 610 -1.86 -6.46 15.24
C THR A 610 -1.96 -5.41 16.35
N ASP A 611 -1.01 -4.49 16.39
CA ASP A 611 -0.89 -3.40 17.36
C ASP A 611 -0.38 -2.13 16.66
N MET A 612 -0.73 -0.97 17.20
CA MET A 612 -0.27 0.35 16.74
C MET A 612 0.65 1.04 17.75
N SER A 613 0.90 0.46 18.92
CA SER A 613 1.67 1.08 20.00
C SER A 613 3.17 1.17 19.72
N LEU A 614 3.82 2.13 20.37
CA LEU A 614 5.28 2.14 20.45
C LEU A 614 5.73 1.04 21.41
N ALA A 615 6.85 0.38 21.10
CA ALA A 615 7.38 -0.70 21.92
C ALA A 615 7.56 -0.27 23.40
N PRO A 616 7.10 -1.08 24.39
CA PRO A 616 7.17 -0.71 25.80
C PRO A 616 8.57 -0.36 26.30
N ALA A 617 9.61 -1.06 25.84
CA ALA A 617 10.98 -0.73 26.24
C ALA A 617 11.43 0.63 25.69
N GLN A 618 10.98 1.02 24.49
CA GLN A 618 11.27 2.32 23.89
C GLN A 618 10.55 3.45 24.65
N GLU A 619 9.29 3.25 25.07
CA GLU A 619 8.60 4.21 25.94
C GLU A 619 9.32 4.40 27.28
N ALA A 620 9.75 3.29 27.91
CA ALA A 620 10.49 3.32 29.17
C ALA A 620 11.83 4.06 29.03
N LEU A 621 12.55 3.82 27.92
CA LEU A 621 13.77 4.51 27.58
C LEU A 621 13.57 6.03 27.49
N VAL A 622 12.55 6.49 26.75
CA VAL A 622 12.28 7.93 26.60
C VAL A 622 11.96 8.57 27.95
N ARG A 623 11.16 7.92 28.79
CA ARG A 623 10.84 8.43 30.14
C ARG A 623 12.10 8.57 31.00
N ALA A 624 12.98 7.59 30.96
CA ALA A 624 14.23 7.59 31.74
C ALA A 624 15.22 8.66 31.24
N VAL A 625 15.41 8.77 29.92
CA VAL A 625 16.26 9.80 29.31
C VAL A 625 15.76 11.20 29.65
N ARG A 626 14.46 11.46 29.50
CA ARG A 626 13.86 12.76 29.84
C ARG A 626 14.03 13.12 31.31
N LYS A 627 13.96 12.12 32.20
CA LYS A 627 14.20 12.33 33.64
C LYS A 627 15.66 12.71 33.92
N ALA A 628 16.60 12.16 33.15
CA ALA A 628 18.03 12.47 33.28
C ALA A 628 18.42 13.78 32.59
N ASN A 629 17.78 14.13 31.47
CA ASN A 629 17.99 15.36 30.73
C ASN A 629 16.63 15.97 30.30
N PRO A 630 16.15 17.05 30.94
CA PRO A 630 14.87 17.68 30.59
C PRO A 630 14.87 18.34 29.21
N ASN A 631 16.04 18.62 28.61
CA ASN A 631 16.16 19.13 27.25
C ASN A 631 16.12 17.97 26.22
N THR A 632 15.08 17.16 26.32
CA THR A 632 14.89 15.99 25.44
C THR A 632 13.96 16.33 24.27
N VAL A 633 14.41 15.98 23.07
CA VAL A 633 13.62 15.91 21.83
C VAL A 633 13.43 14.44 21.46
N VAL A 634 12.21 14.08 21.05
CA VAL A 634 11.94 12.74 20.53
C VAL A 634 11.72 12.80 19.02
N VAL A 635 12.45 11.96 18.30
CA VAL A 635 12.24 11.66 16.89
C VAL A 635 11.57 10.30 16.81
N VAL A 636 10.39 10.26 16.17
CA VAL A 636 9.67 9.03 15.86
C VAL A 636 9.96 8.68 14.40
N GLU A 637 10.77 7.66 14.17
CA GLU A 637 11.13 7.15 12.85
C GLU A 637 10.34 5.87 12.56
N ASN A 638 9.26 6.01 11.78
CA ASN A 638 8.40 4.90 11.39
C ASN A 638 7.55 5.25 10.16
N SER A 639 7.13 4.24 9.40
CA SER A 639 6.32 4.43 8.19
C SER A 639 4.82 4.20 8.41
N TYR A 640 4.36 4.16 9.67
CA TYR A 640 2.98 3.86 10.04
C TYR A 640 2.46 4.81 11.13
N PRO A 641 1.15 5.05 11.24
CA PRO A 641 0.59 5.74 12.39
C PRO A 641 0.84 4.92 13.66
N THR A 642 1.48 5.53 14.65
CA THR A 642 1.75 4.90 15.94
C THR A 642 1.00 5.62 17.05
N THR A 643 0.37 4.83 17.91
CA THR A 643 -0.21 5.36 19.14
C THR A 643 0.94 5.67 20.10
N LEU A 644 1.00 6.92 20.54
CA LEU A 644 2.08 7.40 21.43
C LEU A 644 1.61 7.50 22.90
N GLY A 645 0.42 6.99 23.22
CA GLY A 645 -0.13 6.95 24.59
C GLY A 645 0.16 8.20 25.44
N ALA A 646 0.70 7.98 26.64
CA ALA A 646 1.10 9.06 27.55
C ALA A 646 2.39 9.78 27.11
N LEU A 647 3.24 9.13 26.31
CA LEU A 647 4.46 9.75 25.78
C LEU A 647 4.13 11.05 25.03
N GLN A 648 3.04 11.07 24.26
CA GLN A 648 2.60 12.25 23.51
C GLN A 648 2.38 13.48 24.41
N GLN A 649 1.91 13.29 25.64
CA GLN A 649 1.70 14.38 26.60
C GLN A 649 3.01 14.75 27.32
N ASP A 650 3.81 13.76 27.66
CA ASP A 650 4.97 13.92 28.54
C ASP A 650 6.16 14.64 27.88
N VAL A 651 6.36 14.50 26.55
CA VAL A 651 7.53 15.10 25.88
C VAL A 651 7.23 16.48 25.27
N PRO A 652 8.17 17.44 25.34
CA PRO A 652 7.91 18.80 24.87
C PRO A 652 7.95 18.92 23.34
N ALA A 653 8.79 18.14 22.66
CA ALA A 653 8.92 18.14 21.21
C ALA A 653 8.89 16.72 20.63
N LEU A 654 8.12 16.56 19.56
CA LEU A 654 8.01 15.34 18.75
C LEU A 654 8.18 15.72 17.29
N LEU A 655 9.22 15.18 16.67
CA LEU A 655 9.43 15.20 15.22
C LEU A 655 9.14 13.79 14.70
N TRP A 656 8.44 13.68 13.59
CA TRP A 656 8.24 12.41 12.89
C TRP A 656 8.95 12.43 11.55
N THR A 657 9.56 11.31 11.20
CA THR A 657 10.07 11.00 9.87
C THR A 657 9.64 9.58 9.51
N SER A 658 9.38 9.31 8.24
CA SER A 658 9.41 7.91 7.77
C SER A 658 10.83 7.37 7.87
N HIS A 659 11.03 6.09 7.57
CA HIS A 659 12.37 5.69 7.13
C HIS A 659 12.64 6.49 5.84
N ALA A 660 13.66 7.34 5.85
CA ALA A 660 13.79 8.44 4.89
C ALA A 660 14.94 8.23 3.90
N GLY A 661 15.39 6.98 3.76
CA GLY A 661 16.46 6.58 2.86
C GLY A 661 17.84 7.08 3.31
N GLN A 662 18.76 7.17 2.35
CA GLN A 662 20.20 7.34 2.61
C GLN A 662 20.61 8.66 3.30
N GLU A 663 19.74 9.68 3.27
CA GLU A 663 20.02 11.03 3.79
C GLU A 663 19.27 11.36 5.09
N THR A 664 18.64 10.36 5.73
CA THR A 664 17.82 10.53 6.94
C THR A 664 18.51 11.39 8.02
N GLY A 665 19.75 11.07 8.38
CA GLY A 665 20.48 11.77 9.43
C GLY A 665 20.80 13.23 9.11
N ASN A 666 21.17 13.52 7.86
CA ASN A 666 21.43 14.89 7.40
C ASN A 666 20.16 15.75 7.42
N ALA A 667 19.03 15.19 6.96
CA ALA A 667 17.73 15.86 7.01
C ALA A 667 17.29 16.14 8.45
N LEU A 668 17.43 15.16 9.35
CA LEU A 668 17.15 15.35 10.78
C LEU A 668 18.03 16.43 11.39
N ALA A 669 19.32 16.47 11.07
CA ALA A 669 20.22 17.51 11.56
C ALA A 669 19.81 18.91 11.09
N ASP A 670 19.45 19.06 9.81
CA ASP A 670 18.98 20.34 9.25
C ASP A 670 17.72 20.84 9.97
N LEU A 671 16.80 19.93 10.28
CA LEU A 671 15.55 20.25 10.98
C LEU A 671 15.79 20.54 12.47
N LEU A 672 16.56 19.70 13.17
CA LEU A 672 16.81 19.85 14.60
C LEU A 672 17.53 21.16 14.91
N TYR A 673 18.51 21.58 14.10
CA TYR A 673 19.22 22.84 14.30
C TYR A 673 18.57 24.04 13.58
N GLY A 674 17.51 23.80 12.82
CA GLY A 674 16.72 24.83 12.17
C GLY A 674 17.41 25.52 10.99
N ASP A 675 18.28 24.81 10.28
CA ASP A 675 18.73 25.19 8.93
C ASP A 675 17.61 24.99 7.92
N ALA A 676 16.81 23.93 8.13
CA ALA A 676 15.52 23.73 7.51
C ALA A 676 14.39 24.05 8.51
N ASN A 677 13.25 24.46 7.98
CA ASN A 677 12.03 24.63 8.77
C ASN A 677 11.09 23.46 8.45
N PRO A 678 10.62 22.68 9.44
CA PRO A 678 9.71 21.57 9.18
C PRO A 678 8.46 22.07 8.45
N SER A 679 8.16 21.42 7.33
CA SER A 679 7.09 21.81 6.41
C SER A 679 6.12 20.67 6.10
N GLY A 680 6.48 19.42 6.41
CA GLY A 680 5.64 18.27 6.17
C GLY A 680 4.30 18.33 6.90
N ARG A 681 3.32 17.59 6.39
CA ARG A 681 1.98 17.40 6.97
C ARG A 681 1.57 15.93 6.87
N LEU A 682 0.96 15.40 7.93
CA LEU A 682 0.45 14.02 7.94
C LEU A 682 -0.58 13.79 6.83
N THR A 683 -0.49 12.67 6.14
CA THR A 683 -1.40 12.28 5.04
C THR A 683 -2.46 11.28 5.45
N GLN A 684 -2.51 10.91 6.74
CA GLN A 684 -3.51 10.03 7.32
C GLN A 684 -3.76 10.37 8.79
N THR A 685 -4.93 9.99 9.29
CA THR A 685 -5.31 10.23 10.67
C THR A 685 -4.54 9.31 11.61
N TRP A 686 -3.87 9.88 12.61
CA TRP A 686 -3.28 9.11 13.70
C TRP A 686 -4.34 8.93 14.78
N TYR A 687 -4.86 7.71 14.89
CA TYR A 687 -5.86 7.34 15.90
C TYR A 687 -5.23 7.27 17.30
N ARG A 688 -6.06 7.35 18.35
CA ARG A 688 -5.58 7.23 19.74
C ARG A 688 -5.41 5.78 20.16
N SER A 689 -6.26 4.91 19.64
CA SER A 689 -6.20 3.47 19.85
C SER A 689 -6.80 2.75 18.64
N GLU A 690 -6.31 1.54 18.40
CA GLU A 690 -6.91 0.51 17.56
C GLU A 690 -8.37 0.18 17.91
N SER A 691 -8.80 0.44 19.15
CA SER A 691 -10.21 0.32 19.56
C SER A 691 -11.15 1.34 18.90
N ASP A 692 -10.60 2.41 18.31
CA ASP A 692 -11.35 3.35 17.47
C ASP A 692 -11.62 2.78 16.06
N LEU A 693 -11.04 1.63 15.71
CA LEU A 693 -11.11 1.04 14.37
C LEU A 693 -12.03 -0.19 14.35
N PRO A 694 -12.86 -0.36 13.30
CA PRO A 694 -13.63 -1.58 13.09
C PRO A 694 -12.70 -2.74 12.68
N SER A 695 -13.27 -3.86 12.24
CA SER A 695 -12.49 -4.92 11.57
C SER A 695 -11.68 -4.33 10.40
N ILE A 696 -10.46 -4.83 10.18
CA ILE A 696 -9.67 -4.45 9.00
C ILE A 696 -10.40 -4.84 7.70
N LEU A 697 -11.26 -5.85 7.73
CA LEU A 697 -12.07 -6.28 6.58
C LEU A 697 -13.34 -5.42 6.36
N ASP A 698 -13.55 -4.37 7.15
CA ASP A 698 -14.69 -3.45 6.99
C ASP A 698 -14.35 -2.27 6.07
N TYR A 699 -14.69 -2.44 4.79
CA TYR A 699 -14.41 -1.47 3.74
C TYR A 699 -15.45 -0.36 3.60
N ASP A 700 -16.61 -0.43 4.27
CA ASP A 700 -17.59 0.65 4.21
C ASP A 700 -17.19 1.82 5.13
N ILE A 701 -16.32 2.70 4.62
CA ILE A 701 -15.86 3.89 5.33
C ILE A 701 -17.00 4.84 5.72
N ILE A 702 -18.12 4.78 4.99
CA ILE A 702 -19.28 5.66 5.21
C ILE A 702 -20.07 5.12 6.39
N LYS A 703 -20.41 3.83 6.43
CA LYS A 703 -21.18 3.22 7.52
C LYS A 703 -20.38 3.22 8.81
N SER A 704 -19.10 2.83 8.74
CA SER A 704 -18.24 2.59 9.90
C SER A 704 -17.46 3.81 10.36
N ASP A 705 -17.82 5.01 9.88
CA ASP A 705 -17.27 6.29 10.35
C ASP A 705 -15.73 6.34 10.29
N ARG A 706 -15.13 6.00 9.13
CA ARG A 706 -13.67 5.89 8.99
C ARG A 706 -13.02 7.10 8.34
N THR A 707 -11.69 7.18 8.50
CA THR A 707 -10.81 8.26 8.00
C THR A 707 -11.19 9.62 8.56
N TYR A 708 -10.41 10.68 8.29
CA TYR A 708 -10.83 12.03 8.66
C TYR A 708 -12.17 12.45 8.03
N GLN A 709 -12.60 11.78 6.96
CA GLN A 709 -13.85 12.10 6.26
C GLN A 709 -15.08 11.75 7.10
N TYR A 710 -15.09 10.64 7.84
CA TYR A 710 -16.28 10.22 8.61
C TYR A 710 -16.01 9.96 10.10
N PHE A 711 -14.75 9.92 10.54
CA PHE A 711 -14.40 9.67 11.94
C PHE A 711 -14.90 10.77 12.87
N LYS A 712 -15.71 10.36 13.85
CA LYS A 712 -16.32 11.26 14.84
C LYS A 712 -15.55 11.31 16.16
N GLY A 713 -14.56 10.44 16.34
CA GLY A 713 -13.72 10.41 17.53
C GLY A 713 -12.65 11.50 17.51
N GLN A 714 -11.78 11.48 18.52
CA GLN A 714 -10.70 12.45 18.66
C GLN A 714 -9.38 11.85 18.18
N ALA A 715 -8.85 12.34 17.05
CA ALA A 715 -7.53 11.95 16.58
C ALA A 715 -6.42 12.28 17.61
N LEU A 716 -5.36 11.48 17.63
CA LEU A 716 -4.09 11.82 18.27
C LEU A 716 -3.43 12.97 17.51
N TYR A 717 -3.30 12.80 16.19
CA TYR A 717 -2.97 13.86 15.24
C TYR A 717 -3.90 13.75 14.02
N PRO A 718 -4.58 14.84 13.64
CA PRO A 718 -5.55 14.81 12.54
C PRO A 718 -4.86 14.80 11.16
N PHE A 719 -5.57 14.33 10.13
CA PHE A 719 -5.14 14.47 8.73
C PHE A 719 -4.72 15.92 8.42
N GLY A 720 -3.60 16.08 7.73
CA GLY A 720 -3.00 17.35 7.38
C GLY A 720 -2.26 18.05 8.51
N HIS A 721 -2.07 17.43 9.68
CA HIS A 721 -1.36 18.05 10.82
C HIS A 721 0.14 18.14 10.57
N GLY A 722 0.73 19.27 10.94
CA GLY A 722 2.17 19.47 11.00
C GLY A 722 2.47 20.91 11.41
N LEU A 723 3.44 21.08 12.31
CA LEU A 723 3.84 22.39 12.83
C LEU A 723 5.02 22.95 12.02
N SER A 724 5.33 24.22 12.28
CA SER A 724 6.47 24.94 11.70
C SER A 724 7.23 25.69 12.80
N TYR A 725 8.48 26.06 12.54
CA TYR A 725 9.23 27.01 13.36
C TYR A 725 8.80 28.47 13.16
N THR A 726 7.84 28.71 12.26
CA THR A 726 7.19 30.01 12.10
C THR A 726 5.67 29.87 12.24
N SER A 727 4.95 30.98 12.21
CA SER A 727 3.49 31.00 12.28
C SER A 727 2.90 31.63 11.03
N PHE A 728 1.69 31.20 10.67
CA PHE A 728 0.99 31.71 9.50
C PHE A 728 -0.41 32.20 9.87
N ARG A 729 -0.75 33.40 9.42
CA ARG A 729 -2.10 33.97 9.53
C ARG A 729 -2.80 33.87 8.18
N TYR A 730 -4.05 33.41 8.22
CA TYR A 730 -4.93 33.32 7.07
C TYR A 730 -5.88 34.52 7.08
N GLY A 731 -6.11 35.12 5.92
CA GLY A 731 -7.09 36.19 5.73
C GLY A 731 -8.50 35.64 5.46
N ASP A 732 -9.37 36.56 5.06
CA ASP A 732 -10.72 36.21 4.64
C ASP A 732 -10.71 35.40 3.35
N LEU A 733 -11.60 34.41 3.28
CA LEU A 733 -11.79 33.56 2.12
C LEU A 733 -12.67 34.28 1.09
N ARG A 734 -12.16 34.46 -0.13
CA ARG A 734 -12.89 35.12 -1.23
C ARG A 734 -13.18 34.13 -2.35
N ARG A 735 -14.43 34.03 -2.79
CA ARG A 735 -14.81 33.25 -3.98
C ARG A 735 -14.24 33.89 -5.25
N THR A 736 -13.66 33.09 -6.13
CA THR A 736 -13.23 33.48 -7.49
C THR A 736 -14.10 32.77 -8.54
N ALA A 737 -13.85 33.01 -9.83
CA ALA A 737 -14.60 32.37 -10.92
C ALA A 737 -14.42 30.84 -10.93
N ASP A 738 -13.23 30.37 -10.56
CA ASP A 738 -12.76 28.98 -10.67
C ASP A 738 -12.49 28.31 -9.31
N GLY A 739 -12.75 28.99 -8.19
CA GLY A 739 -12.35 28.48 -6.89
C GLY A 739 -12.50 29.49 -5.75
N TYR A 740 -11.53 29.47 -4.85
CA TYR A 740 -11.42 30.40 -3.73
C TYR A 740 -9.99 30.91 -3.61
N GLU A 741 -9.83 32.09 -3.07
CA GLU A 741 -8.53 32.61 -2.70
C GLU A 741 -8.48 33.02 -1.22
N VAL A 742 -7.30 32.89 -0.64
CA VAL A 742 -7.01 33.32 0.72
C VAL A 742 -5.62 33.94 0.78
N LYS A 743 -5.48 35.03 1.53
CA LYS A 743 -4.15 35.61 1.80
C LYS A 743 -3.51 34.86 2.95
N VAL A 744 -2.30 34.35 2.74
CA VAL A 744 -1.49 33.68 3.79
C VAL A 744 -0.28 34.54 4.07
N THR A 745 -0.11 34.90 5.34
CA THR A 745 1.01 35.74 5.80
C THR A 745 1.87 34.96 6.78
N ASN A 746 3.17 34.90 6.54
CA ASN A 746 4.11 34.44 7.55
C ASN A 746 4.26 35.53 8.63
N THR A 747 3.78 35.25 9.83
CA THR A 747 3.75 36.17 10.97
C THR A 747 4.89 35.96 11.96
N GLY A 748 5.71 34.92 11.78
CA GLY A 748 6.87 34.66 12.63
C GLY A 748 8.15 35.32 12.10
N SER A 749 9.27 34.89 12.65
CA SER A 749 10.61 35.46 12.40
C SER A 749 11.48 34.62 11.46
N ARG A 750 10.99 33.45 11.03
CA ARG A 750 11.72 32.53 10.14
C ARG A 750 10.99 32.36 8.81
N ALA A 751 11.74 32.16 7.73
CA ALA A 751 11.14 31.66 6.50
C ALA A 751 10.59 30.25 6.74
N GLY A 752 9.54 29.88 6.03
CA GLY A 752 8.94 28.56 6.14
C GLY A 752 7.85 28.35 5.11
N ASP A 753 7.44 27.10 5.00
CA ASP A 753 6.38 26.68 4.10
C ASP A 753 5.09 26.43 4.87
N GLU A 754 3.97 26.75 4.22
CA GLU A 754 2.63 26.42 4.67
C GLU A 754 1.92 25.60 3.60
N VAL A 755 1.18 24.58 4.01
CA VAL A 755 0.31 23.79 3.13
C VAL A 755 -1.12 24.20 3.42
N VAL A 756 -1.67 25.03 2.53
CA VAL A 756 -3.03 25.54 2.64
C VAL A 756 -3.99 24.49 2.11
N GLN A 757 -4.94 24.04 2.94
CA GLN A 757 -5.83 22.93 2.64
C GLN A 757 -7.28 23.44 2.57
N LEU A 758 -7.98 23.15 1.47
CA LEU A 758 -9.39 23.46 1.26
C LEU A 758 -10.24 22.20 1.38
N TYR A 759 -11.19 22.23 2.29
CA TYR A 759 -12.19 21.20 2.48
C TYR A 759 -13.60 21.69 2.21
N THR A 760 -14.48 20.77 1.86
CA THR A 760 -15.92 21.00 1.75
C THR A 760 -16.71 20.09 2.68
N HIS A 761 -17.85 20.59 3.16
CA HIS A 761 -18.85 19.80 3.88
C HIS A 761 -20.24 20.20 3.41
N GLN A 762 -21.03 19.25 2.93
CA GLN A 762 -22.43 19.48 2.58
C GLN A 762 -23.30 19.33 3.83
N ARG A 763 -23.99 20.40 4.23
CA ARG A 763 -24.73 20.43 5.52
C ARG A 763 -25.94 19.52 5.56
N VAL A 764 -26.63 19.39 4.42
CA VAL A 764 -27.85 18.59 4.29
C VAL A 764 -27.81 17.87 2.96
N SER A 765 -28.02 16.56 3.01
CA SER A 765 -28.22 15.68 1.88
C SER A 765 -29.09 14.52 2.33
N ARG A 766 -29.73 13.83 1.38
CA ARG A 766 -30.28 12.49 1.61
C ARG A 766 -29.16 11.53 2.06
N ASP A 767 -28.03 11.64 1.38
CA ASP A 767 -26.89 10.78 1.54
C ASP A 767 -26.08 11.18 2.77
N LYS A 768 -25.48 10.20 3.46
CA LYS A 768 -24.49 10.52 4.49
C LYS A 768 -23.30 11.19 3.81
N GLN A 769 -23.00 12.42 4.26
CA GLN A 769 -21.94 13.26 3.73
C GLN A 769 -20.69 13.22 4.64
N PRO A 770 -19.48 13.36 4.07
CA PRO A 770 -18.26 13.46 4.87
C PRO A 770 -18.31 14.71 5.76
N LEU A 771 -17.75 14.62 6.96
CA LEU A 771 -17.53 15.71 7.89
C LEU A 771 -16.66 16.81 7.27
N LYS A 772 -15.66 16.40 6.49
CA LYS A 772 -14.81 17.24 5.64
C LYS A 772 -14.29 16.37 4.50
N GLN A 773 -14.17 16.95 3.31
CA GLN A 773 -13.53 16.30 2.16
C GLN A 773 -12.55 17.29 1.53
N LEU A 774 -11.29 16.91 1.37
CA LEU A 774 -10.26 17.71 0.72
C LEU A 774 -10.65 17.87 -0.75
N LYS A 775 -10.54 19.10 -1.26
CA LYS A 775 -10.83 19.43 -2.66
C LYS A 775 -9.68 20.12 -3.36
N ALA A 776 -8.85 20.84 -2.62
CA ALA A 776 -7.65 21.48 -3.15
C ALA A 776 -6.65 21.72 -2.03
N PHE A 777 -5.37 21.77 -2.39
CA PHE A 777 -4.32 22.24 -1.50
C PHE A 777 -3.28 23.02 -2.30
N GLN A 778 -2.49 23.83 -1.59
CA GLN A 778 -1.33 24.49 -2.18
C GLN A 778 -0.24 24.69 -1.13
N ARG A 779 0.96 24.18 -1.40
CA ARG A 779 2.16 24.50 -0.63
C ARG A 779 2.72 25.87 -1.05
N VAL A 780 3.09 26.70 -0.09
CA VAL A 780 3.66 28.03 -0.33
C VAL A 780 4.82 28.36 0.61
N SER A 781 5.94 28.79 0.04
CA SER A 781 7.08 29.31 0.79
C SER A 781 6.97 30.81 1.03
N LEU A 782 7.18 31.24 2.28
CA LEU A 782 7.05 32.65 2.67
C LEU A 782 8.21 33.08 3.57
N LYS A 783 8.84 34.20 3.21
CA LYS A 783 9.76 34.94 4.10
C LYS A 783 8.98 35.64 5.23
N PRO A 784 9.62 35.96 6.37
CA PRO A 784 8.99 36.70 7.48
C PRO A 784 8.27 37.97 7.02
N GLY A 785 7.04 38.16 7.50
CA GLY A 785 6.20 39.33 7.19
C GLY A 785 5.66 39.38 5.76
N ARG A 786 5.98 38.41 4.90
CA ARG A 786 5.46 38.36 3.52
C ARG A 786 4.11 37.67 3.46
N THR A 787 3.28 38.14 2.55
CA THR A 787 1.95 37.61 2.24
C THR A 787 1.91 37.12 0.80
N LYS A 788 1.29 35.96 0.57
CA LYS A 788 0.92 35.47 -0.76
C LYS A 788 -0.58 35.23 -0.82
N THR A 789 -1.20 35.53 -1.95
CA THR A 789 -2.56 35.08 -2.24
C THR A 789 -2.47 33.66 -2.80
N VAL A 790 -3.15 32.74 -2.14
CA VAL A 790 -3.23 31.32 -2.50
C VAL A 790 -4.53 31.10 -3.24
N HIS A 791 -4.48 30.40 -4.37
CA HIS A 791 -5.63 30.15 -5.25
C HIS A 791 -5.94 28.65 -5.24
N LEU A 792 -7.13 28.29 -4.75
CA LEU A 792 -7.58 26.93 -4.53
C LEU A 792 -8.73 26.65 -5.50
N LYS A 793 -8.44 25.88 -6.56
CA LYS A 793 -9.44 25.52 -7.58
C LYS A 793 -10.56 24.69 -6.95
N LEU A 794 -11.79 25.07 -7.23
CA LEU A 794 -12.99 24.35 -6.78
C LEU A 794 -14.17 24.71 -7.68
N ARG A 795 -14.45 23.83 -8.64
CA ARG A 795 -15.58 23.90 -9.56
C ARG A 795 -16.79 23.23 -8.93
N THR A 796 -17.97 23.59 -9.44
CA THR A 796 -19.24 22.97 -9.00
C THR A 796 -19.25 21.46 -9.25
N SER A 797 -18.65 20.99 -10.35
CA SER A 797 -18.51 19.57 -10.69
C SER A 797 -17.70 18.78 -9.66
N ASP A 798 -16.75 19.41 -8.98
CA ASP A 798 -15.89 18.74 -8.00
C ASP A 798 -16.65 18.43 -6.69
N LEU A 799 -17.89 18.93 -6.54
CA LEU A 799 -18.81 18.60 -5.45
C LEU A 799 -19.72 17.40 -5.76
N ALA A 800 -19.54 16.78 -6.93
CA ALA A 800 -20.37 15.65 -7.31
C ALA A 800 -20.18 14.47 -6.34
N HIS A 801 -21.27 13.80 -6.01
CA HIS A 801 -21.28 12.51 -5.32
C HIS A 801 -22.16 11.52 -6.08
N TRP A 802 -22.05 10.24 -5.75
CA TRP A 802 -22.75 9.17 -6.44
C TRP A 802 -24.17 9.00 -5.89
N ASP A 803 -25.17 9.28 -6.72
CA ASP A 803 -26.58 9.07 -6.40
C ASP A 803 -26.97 7.61 -6.64
N VAL A 804 -27.05 6.83 -5.56
CA VAL A 804 -27.46 5.42 -5.58
C VAL A 804 -28.92 5.21 -6.01
N THR A 805 -29.74 6.26 -6.07
CA THR A 805 -31.15 6.12 -6.47
C THR A 805 -31.34 6.11 -7.98
N ARG A 806 -30.38 6.67 -8.71
CA ARG A 806 -30.38 6.79 -10.17
C ARG A 806 -29.09 6.26 -10.82
N SER A 807 -28.12 5.79 -10.02
CA SER A 807 -26.81 5.29 -10.45
C SER A 807 -26.07 6.28 -11.35
N LYS A 808 -25.91 7.52 -10.89
CA LYS A 808 -25.15 8.56 -11.61
C LYS A 808 -24.47 9.53 -10.66
N TRP A 809 -23.42 10.20 -11.15
CA TRP A 809 -22.85 11.37 -10.49
C TRP A 809 -23.85 12.54 -10.47
N THR A 810 -24.02 13.17 -9.31
CA THR A 810 -24.89 14.32 -9.12
C THR A 810 -24.19 15.42 -8.34
N VAL A 811 -24.41 16.67 -8.73
CA VAL A 811 -24.18 17.81 -7.84
C VAL A 811 -25.52 18.19 -7.23
N GLU A 812 -25.67 18.01 -5.93
CA GLU A 812 -26.90 18.31 -5.23
C GLU A 812 -27.03 19.81 -4.94
N LYS A 813 -28.26 20.33 -5.10
CA LYS A 813 -28.61 21.66 -4.61
C LYS A 813 -28.52 21.67 -3.08
N GLY A 814 -27.63 22.48 -2.54
CA GLY A 814 -27.44 22.52 -1.09
C GLY A 814 -26.59 23.68 -0.60
N THR A 815 -26.53 23.80 0.72
CA THR A 815 -25.58 24.68 1.40
C THR A 815 -24.33 23.90 1.76
N TYR A 816 -23.19 24.37 1.26
CA TYR A 816 -21.88 23.81 1.53
C TYR A 816 -21.08 24.74 2.41
N ASP A 817 -20.40 24.19 3.40
CA ASP A 817 -19.30 24.83 4.10
C ASP A 817 -18.02 24.66 3.27
N VAL A 818 -17.33 25.77 3.03
CA VAL A 818 -15.98 25.79 2.46
C VAL A 818 -15.03 26.19 3.56
N LEU A 819 -14.12 25.28 3.89
CA LEU A 819 -13.26 25.35 5.07
C LEU A 819 -11.82 25.41 4.59
N VAL A 820 -11.08 26.44 4.99
CA VAL A 820 -9.64 26.55 4.67
C VAL A 820 -8.83 26.55 5.95
N GLY A 821 -7.85 25.67 6.02
CA GLY A 821 -7.07 25.43 7.23
C GLY A 821 -5.65 24.96 6.93
N SER A 822 -4.87 24.80 7.99
CA SER A 822 -3.54 24.17 7.94
C SER A 822 -3.59 22.67 8.22
N SER A 823 -4.74 22.15 8.61
CA SER A 823 -5.06 20.73 8.77
C SER A 823 -6.57 20.54 8.80
N SER A 824 -7.04 19.30 8.82
CA SER A 824 -8.47 18.98 8.93
C SER A 824 -9.09 19.39 10.28
N ALA A 825 -8.28 19.72 11.29
CA ALA A 825 -8.75 20.21 12.59
C ALA A 825 -8.49 21.72 12.81
N ASP A 826 -7.41 22.28 12.25
CA ASP A 826 -7.08 23.71 12.35
C ASP A 826 -7.65 24.49 11.15
N ILE A 827 -8.97 24.72 11.19
CA ILE A 827 -9.68 25.53 10.20
C ILE A 827 -9.60 27.01 10.57
N ARG A 828 -8.93 27.80 9.73
CA ARG A 828 -8.59 29.20 9.99
C ARG A 828 -9.48 30.20 9.25
N SER A 829 -10.12 29.78 8.16
CA SER A 829 -11.04 30.61 7.38
C SER A 829 -12.21 29.78 6.85
N ARG A 830 -13.38 30.38 6.72
CA ARG A 830 -14.63 29.69 6.32
C ARG A 830 -15.46 30.55 5.41
N ALA A 831 -16.13 29.93 4.45
CA ALA A 831 -17.20 30.54 3.68
C ALA A 831 -18.38 29.58 3.56
N THR A 832 -19.54 30.12 3.16
CA THR A 832 -20.71 29.32 2.82
C THR A 832 -20.99 29.47 1.33
N TRP A 833 -21.22 28.36 0.65
CA TRP A 833 -21.57 28.31 -0.75
C TRP A 833 -22.98 27.75 -0.93
N GLN A 834 -23.87 28.54 -1.51
CA GLN A 834 -25.15 28.06 -2.02
C GLN A 834 -24.93 27.49 -3.42
N VAL A 835 -24.98 26.17 -3.52
CA VAL A 835 -24.72 25.45 -4.78
C VAL A 835 -26.03 25.26 -5.52
N ALA A 836 -26.05 25.73 -6.77
CA ALA A 836 -27.08 25.37 -7.73
C ALA A 836 -26.75 23.99 -8.29
N GLY A 837 -27.58 23.01 -7.95
CA GLY A 837 -27.49 21.64 -8.44
C GLY A 837 -28.89 21.07 -8.64
N GLU A 838 -29.00 19.75 -8.79
CA GLU A 838 -30.30 19.07 -8.81
C GLU A 838 -30.73 18.64 -7.41
N THR A 839 -32.02 18.39 -7.20
CA THR A 839 -32.51 17.73 -5.98
C THR A 839 -32.64 16.25 -6.27
N ILE A 840 -32.00 15.40 -5.46
CA ILE A 840 -32.15 13.96 -5.58
C ILE A 840 -33.63 13.62 -5.32
N PRO A 841 -34.34 13.02 -6.29
CA PRO A 841 -35.76 12.76 -6.14
C PRO A 841 -36.02 11.65 -5.11
N ALA A 842 -37.26 11.61 -4.59
CA ALA A 842 -37.72 10.43 -3.85
C ALA A 842 -37.49 9.17 -4.69
N ARG A 843 -37.01 8.09 -4.05
CA ARG A 843 -36.60 6.86 -4.75
C ARG A 843 -37.82 6.22 -5.41
N ASP A 844 -37.66 5.84 -6.67
CA ASP A 844 -38.70 5.19 -7.48
C ASP A 844 -38.37 3.70 -7.60
N LEU A 845 -38.96 2.90 -6.71
CA LEU A 845 -38.80 1.43 -6.71
C LEU A 845 -39.77 0.71 -7.66
N THR A 846 -40.58 1.44 -8.45
CA THR A 846 -41.44 0.80 -9.48
C THR A 846 -40.64 0.25 -10.66
N ARG A 847 -39.42 0.77 -10.83
CA ARG A 847 -38.45 0.32 -11.81
C ARG A 847 -37.57 -0.77 -11.23
N THR A 848 -37.03 -1.61 -12.11
CA THR A 848 -36.00 -2.57 -11.73
C THR A 848 -34.82 -1.82 -11.10
N THR A 849 -34.53 -2.17 -9.85
CA THR A 849 -33.48 -1.56 -9.02
C THR A 849 -32.46 -2.63 -8.66
N ARG A 850 -31.16 -2.30 -8.74
CA ARG A 850 -30.09 -3.18 -8.23
C ARG A 850 -30.19 -3.28 -6.71
N ALA A 851 -30.08 -4.48 -6.16
CA ALA A 851 -30.15 -4.69 -4.71
C ALA A 851 -28.98 -3.99 -3.98
N GLU A 852 -27.81 -3.90 -4.60
CA GLU A 852 -26.61 -3.22 -4.09
C GLU A 852 -26.75 -1.69 -3.93
N ASN A 853 -27.76 -1.08 -4.57
CA ASN A 853 -28.02 0.35 -4.53
C ASN A 853 -28.78 0.78 -3.26
N PHE A 854 -28.53 0.10 -2.14
CA PHE A 854 -29.10 0.41 -0.83
C PHE A 854 -28.50 1.69 -0.24
N ASP A 855 -29.22 2.31 0.69
CA ASP A 855 -28.73 3.45 1.47
C ASP A 855 -28.01 3.02 2.76
N ASP A 856 -28.49 1.91 3.36
CA ASP A 856 -27.93 1.28 4.55
C ASP A 856 -28.26 -0.23 4.57
N TYR A 857 -27.57 -0.99 5.41
CA TYR A 857 -27.72 -2.45 5.49
C TYR A 857 -27.29 -3.01 6.85
N ASP A 858 -27.59 -4.28 7.12
CA ASP A 858 -27.06 -5.03 8.25
C ASP A 858 -27.09 -6.54 7.95
N GLY A 859 -26.06 -7.26 8.40
CA GLY A 859 -25.98 -8.70 8.22
C GLY A 859 -25.91 -9.16 6.74
N THR A 860 -25.55 -8.30 5.80
CA THR A 860 -25.40 -8.63 4.38
C THR A 860 -23.95 -8.61 3.92
N ARG A 861 -23.69 -9.23 2.76
CA ARG A 861 -22.43 -9.18 2.02
C ARG A 861 -22.71 -8.80 0.56
N LEU A 862 -21.79 -8.09 -0.07
CA LEU A 862 -21.80 -7.91 -1.52
C LEU A 862 -21.10 -9.12 -2.16
N VAL A 863 -21.73 -9.66 -3.19
CA VAL A 863 -21.26 -10.86 -3.90
C VAL A 863 -21.39 -10.64 -5.40
N ASP A 864 -20.76 -11.50 -6.18
CA ASP A 864 -20.89 -11.50 -7.63
C ASP A 864 -22.28 -12.00 -8.07
N GLU A 865 -22.87 -11.35 -9.08
CA GLU A 865 -24.12 -11.81 -9.68
C GLU A 865 -23.88 -12.96 -10.67
N SER A 866 -22.82 -12.85 -11.45
CA SER A 866 -22.31 -13.89 -12.35
C SER A 866 -20.78 -13.89 -12.29
N LYS A 867 -20.14 -14.90 -12.87
CA LYS A 867 -18.67 -14.91 -12.91
C LYS A 867 -18.12 -13.76 -13.74
N GLU A 868 -18.85 -13.39 -14.79
CA GLU A 868 -18.44 -12.37 -15.74
C GLU A 868 -18.72 -10.97 -15.22
N ARG A 869 -19.95 -10.69 -14.77
CA ARG A 869 -20.41 -9.31 -14.53
C ARG A 869 -21.45 -9.18 -13.41
N GLY A 870 -21.58 -7.95 -12.91
CA GLY A 870 -22.62 -7.54 -11.95
C GLY A 870 -22.36 -7.96 -10.50
N THR A 871 -23.04 -7.28 -9.58
CA THR A 871 -22.95 -7.50 -8.13
C THR A 871 -24.35 -7.67 -7.53
N ALA A 872 -24.48 -8.65 -6.65
CA ALA A 872 -25.69 -8.98 -5.91
C ALA A 872 -25.45 -8.81 -4.39
N VAL A 873 -26.51 -8.90 -3.61
CA VAL A 873 -26.44 -8.88 -2.14
C VAL A 873 -26.78 -10.27 -1.61
N ALA A 874 -25.93 -10.83 -0.74
CA ALA A 874 -26.20 -12.06 -0.01
C ALA A 874 -26.54 -11.77 1.47
N ALA A 875 -27.49 -12.50 2.03
CA ALA A 875 -27.70 -12.53 3.48
C ALA A 875 -26.57 -13.32 4.16
N ALA A 876 -25.81 -12.67 5.04
CA ALA A 876 -24.75 -13.30 5.83
C ALA A 876 -25.24 -13.81 7.19
N SER A 877 -26.38 -13.30 7.66
CA SER A 877 -27.08 -13.77 8.86
C SER A 877 -28.57 -13.92 8.60
N ASP A 878 -29.27 -14.65 9.47
CA ASP A 878 -30.73 -14.65 9.42
C ASP A 878 -31.27 -13.26 9.78
N ARG A 879 -32.32 -12.84 9.07
CA ARG A 879 -32.91 -11.49 9.17
C ARG A 879 -31.96 -10.33 8.81
N ALA A 880 -30.96 -10.57 7.97
CA ALA A 880 -30.20 -9.51 7.32
C ALA A 880 -31.14 -8.52 6.60
N TRP A 881 -30.76 -7.27 6.43
CA TRP A 881 -31.66 -6.30 5.78
C TRP A 881 -30.95 -5.26 4.94
N LEU A 882 -31.68 -4.77 3.93
CA LEU A 882 -31.32 -3.64 3.08
C LEU A 882 -32.32 -2.51 3.27
N LYS A 883 -31.84 -1.28 3.37
CA LYS A 883 -32.64 -0.06 3.52
C LYS A 883 -32.64 0.75 2.23
N PHE A 884 -33.83 1.17 1.81
CA PHE A 884 -34.09 2.09 0.71
C PHE A 884 -34.86 3.30 1.22
N THR A 885 -34.14 4.38 1.49
CA THR A 885 -34.60 5.60 2.16
C THR A 885 -35.48 6.45 1.25
N ASP A 886 -36.52 7.06 1.84
CA ASP A 886 -37.39 8.03 1.17
C ASP A 886 -37.88 7.56 -0.22
N THR A 887 -38.49 6.38 -0.19
CA THR A 887 -39.12 5.72 -1.34
C THR A 887 -40.53 6.24 -1.54
N ARG A 888 -40.90 6.51 -2.80
CA ARG A 888 -42.25 6.88 -3.20
C ARG A 888 -43.02 5.65 -3.67
N LEU A 889 -44.03 5.23 -2.93
CA LEU A 889 -44.85 4.04 -3.24
C LEU A 889 -46.08 4.33 -4.11
N GLY A 890 -46.07 5.44 -4.87
CA GLY A 890 -47.12 5.76 -5.88
C GLY A 890 -48.57 5.69 -5.37
N SER A 891 -49.47 5.14 -6.20
CA SER A 891 -50.88 4.84 -5.87
C SER A 891 -51.06 3.70 -4.86
N GLY A 892 -49.97 3.21 -4.25
CA GLY A 892 -49.89 2.01 -3.44
C GLY A 892 -49.34 0.87 -4.29
N ALA A 893 -48.10 0.46 -4.05
CA ALA A 893 -47.52 -0.74 -4.66
C ALA A 893 -48.32 -1.98 -4.23
N THR A 894 -48.64 -2.83 -5.19
CA THR A 894 -49.46 -4.03 -5.05
C THR A 894 -48.67 -5.32 -5.24
N GLU A 895 -47.54 -5.26 -5.94
CA GLU A 895 -46.71 -6.42 -6.23
C GLU A 895 -45.24 -6.12 -5.95
N PHE A 896 -44.56 -7.07 -5.31
CA PHE A 896 -43.10 -7.12 -5.26
C PHE A 896 -42.60 -8.19 -6.23
N SER A 897 -41.51 -7.90 -6.93
CA SER A 897 -40.78 -8.87 -7.75
C SER A 897 -39.28 -8.72 -7.51
N ALA A 898 -38.57 -9.84 -7.34
CA ALA A 898 -37.11 -9.85 -7.23
C ALA A 898 -36.48 -11.02 -7.95
N ARG A 899 -35.23 -10.83 -8.39
CA ARG A 899 -34.35 -11.88 -8.88
C ARG A 899 -33.57 -12.45 -7.69
N ALA A 900 -33.84 -13.71 -7.34
CA ALA A 900 -33.24 -14.40 -6.22
C ALA A 900 -32.45 -15.66 -6.64
N ALA A 901 -31.37 -15.96 -5.91
CA ALA A 901 -30.53 -17.15 -6.13
C ALA A 901 -29.97 -17.68 -4.79
N GLY A 902 -29.30 -18.83 -4.82
CA GLY A 902 -28.59 -19.39 -3.68
C GLY A 902 -29.49 -20.15 -2.72
N ALA A 903 -29.33 -19.94 -1.42
CA ALA A 903 -30.06 -20.70 -0.41
C ALA A 903 -31.56 -20.35 -0.39
N ALA A 904 -32.39 -21.33 -0.04
CA ALA A 904 -33.82 -21.12 0.19
C ALA A 904 -34.05 -20.13 1.34
N GLY A 905 -35.12 -19.34 1.23
CA GLY A 905 -35.37 -18.27 2.19
C GLY A 905 -36.62 -17.47 1.87
N THR A 906 -36.78 -16.34 2.56
CA THR A 906 -37.86 -15.39 2.27
C THR A 906 -37.36 -13.96 2.27
N VAL A 907 -37.91 -13.14 1.38
CA VAL A 907 -37.74 -11.69 1.39
C VAL A 907 -39.00 -11.07 1.99
N GLU A 908 -38.88 -10.48 3.17
CA GLU A 908 -39.95 -9.68 3.78
C GLU A 908 -39.81 -8.22 3.33
N ILE A 909 -40.88 -7.65 2.79
CA ILE A 909 -40.96 -6.24 2.41
C ILE A 909 -41.58 -5.50 3.59
N ARG A 910 -40.80 -4.62 4.22
CA ARG A 910 -41.21 -3.89 5.43
C ARG A 910 -41.10 -2.39 5.25
N LEU A 911 -41.99 -1.65 5.92
CA LEU A 911 -42.01 -0.18 5.89
C LEU A 911 -41.56 0.40 7.23
N GLY A 912 -40.76 1.47 7.17
CA GLY A 912 -40.33 2.28 8.31
C GLY A 912 -39.16 1.73 9.13
N SER A 913 -39.08 0.43 9.34
CA SER A 913 -37.93 -0.22 9.99
C SER A 913 -37.82 -1.72 9.63
N PRO A 914 -36.70 -2.41 9.95
CA PRO A 914 -36.58 -3.86 9.75
C PRO A 914 -37.58 -4.71 10.56
N THR A 915 -38.23 -4.12 11.56
CA THR A 915 -39.29 -4.74 12.37
C THR A 915 -40.65 -4.05 12.18
N GLY A 916 -40.73 -3.10 11.26
CA GLY A 916 -41.90 -2.29 10.99
C GLY A 916 -43.00 -3.05 10.25
N THR A 917 -43.91 -2.30 9.63
CA THR A 917 -45.09 -2.87 8.97
C THR A 917 -44.68 -3.82 7.86
N LEU A 918 -44.96 -5.11 8.03
CA LEU A 918 -44.84 -6.12 6.99
C LEU A 918 -45.94 -5.90 5.96
N VAL A 919 -45.57 -5.69 4.70
CA VAL A 919 -46.51 -5.49 3.61
C VAL A 919 -46.54 -6.67 2.63
N GLY A 920 -45.47 -7.45 2.53
CA GLY A 920 -45.47 -8.69 1.76
C GLY A 920 -44.29 -9.59 2.11
N THR A 921 -44.39 -10.85 1.71
CA THR A 921 -43.32 -11.85 1.88
C THR A 921 -43.22 -12.69 0.62
N ALA A 922 -42.07 -12.64 -0.06
CA ALA A 922 -41.76 -13.51 -1.19
C ALA A 922 -40.98 -14.72 -0.69
N ALA A 923 -41.46 -15.93 -0.98
CA ALA A 923 -40.75 -17.17 -0.68
C ALA A 923 -39.85 -17.58 -1.85
N PHE A 924 -38.65 -18.06 -1.55
CA PHE A 924 -37.70 -18.57 -2.53
C PHE A 924 -37.29 -20.00 -2.16
N GLY A 925 -37.41 -20.92 -3.12
CA GLY A 925 -37.13 -22.35 -2.93
C GLY A 925 -35.65 -22.73 -2.91
N GLY A 926 -34.75 -21.80 -3.23
CA GLY A 926 -33.33 -22.09 -3.43
C GLY A 926 -33.02 -22.51 -4.87
N THR A 927 -31.79 -22.26 -5.31
CA THR A 927 -31.27 -22.74 -6.61
C THR A 927 -30.00 -23.56 -6.39
N SER A 928 -29.71 -24.47 -7.32
CA SER A 928 -28.54 -25.35 -7.24
C SER A 928 -27.20 -24.62 -7.43
N SER A 929 -27.24 -23.40 -7.97
CA SER A 929 -26.08 -22.56 -8.22
C SER A 929 -26.35 -21.14 -7.73
N PRO A 930 -25.36 -20.47 -7.11
CA PRO A 930 -25.49 -19.07 -6.71
C PRO A 930 -25.67 -18.10 -7.90
N TYR A 931 -25.42 -18.56 -9.13
CA TYR A 931 -25.54 -17.76 -10.36
C TYR A 931 -26.84 -18.02 -11.13
N THR A 932 -27.65 -19.00 -10.71
CA THR A 932 -28.95 -19.26 -11.32
C THR A 932 -30.02 -18.46 -10.59
N TYR A 933 -30.45 -17.36 -11.21
CA TYR A 933 -31.47 -16.47 -10.65
C TYR A 933 -32.87 -16.81 -11.17
N GLU A 934 -33.81 -16.93 -10.24
CA GLU A 934 -35.24 -17.08 -10.49
C GLU A 934 -35.99 -15.81 -10.06
N THR A 935 -37.17 -15.60 -10.64
CA THR A 935 -38.02 -14.49 -10.25
C THR A 935 -38.97 -14.95 -9.15
N VAL A 936 -38.93 -14.29 -8.00
CA VAL A 936 -39.88 -14.47 -6.91
C VAL A 936 -40.79 -13.27 -6.81
N THR A 937 -42.05 -13.50 -6.43
CA THR A 937 -43.06 -12.44 -6.30
C THR A 937 -43.80 -12.53 -4.98
N ALA A 938 -44.40 -11.42 -4.58
CA ALA A 938 -45.32 -11.37 -3.44
C ALA A 938 -46.37 -10.28 -3.64
N ASP A 939 -47.61 -10.59 -3.26
CA ASP A 939 -48.65 -9.59 -3.11
C ASP A 939 -48.34 -8.66 -1.93
N LEU A 940 -48.51 -7.36 -2.14
CA LEU A 940 -48.30 -6.33 -1.13
C LEU A 940 -49.65 -5.90 -0.52
N SER A 941 -49.91 -6.40 0.68
CA SER A 941 -51.03 -5.94 1.50
C SER A 941 -50.61 -4.73 2.34
N ARG A 942 -51.45 -3.69 2.39
CA ARG A 942 -51.22 -2.51 3.26
C ARG A 942 -50.00 -1.64 2.91
N ALA A 943 -49.50 -1.67 1.67
CA ALA A 943 -48.54 -0.65 1.22
C ALA A 943 -49.22 0.74 1.30
N THR A 944 -48.66 1.64 2.10
CA THR A 944 -49.23 2.97 2.30
C THR A 944 -48.91 3.88 1.10
N LYS A 945 -49.88 4.69 0.69
CA LYS A 945 -49.65 5.76 -0.28
C LYS A 945 -48.73 6.81 0.36
N GLY A 946 -47.69 7.24 -0.36
CA GLY A 946 -46.81 8.33 0.10
C GLY A 946 -45.31 8.00 0.05
N ARG A 947 -44.55 8.66 0.93
CA ARG A 947 -43.10 8.51 1.10
C ARG A 947 -42.80 7.75 2.39
N THR A 948 -41.95 6.73 2.31
CA THR A 948 -41.52 5.93 3.47
C THR A 948 -40.17 5.28 3.18
N ASP A 949 -39.47 4.86 4.22
CA ASP A 949 -38.33 3.95 4.08
C ASP A 949 -38.85 2.54 3.81
N VAL A 950 -38.25 1.87 2.84
CA VAL A 950 -38.53 0.46 2.49
C VAL A 950 -37.35 -0.38 2.92
N TYR A 951 -37.65 -1.50 3.57
CA TYR A 951 -36.68 -2.50 3.99
C TYR A 951 -36.96 -3.81 3.28
N LEU A 952 -35.92 -4.43 2.74
CA LEU A 952 -35.94 -5.84 2.33
C LEU A 952 -35.25 -6.62 3.44
N VAL A 953 -36.00 -7.41 4.21
CA VAL A 953 -35.45 -8.27 5.26
C VAL A 953 -35.34 -9.70 4.73
N LEU A 954 -34.11 -10.18 4.64
CA LEU A 954 -33.72 -11.45 4.08
C LEU A 954 -33.65 -12.49 5.21
N LYS A 955 -34.49 -13.52 5.13
CA LYS A 955 -34.46 -14.68 6.03
C LYS A 955 -33.91 -15.88 5.28
N GLY A 956 -32.97 -16.58 5.89
CA GLY A 956 -32.17 -17.63 5.24
C GLY A 956 -30.80 -17.11 4.82
N ALA A 957 -29.77 -17.47 5.59
CA ALA A 957 -28.38 -17.17 5.23
C ALA A 957 -28.02 -17.81 3.88
N GLY A 958 -27.34 -17.05 3.02
CA GLY A 958 -27.01 -17.47 1.65
C GLY A 958 -28.07 -17.14 0.60
N LEU A 959 -29.22 -16.57 0.96
CA LEU A 959 -30.18 -15.98 0.01
C LEU A 959 -29.52 -14.79 -0.70
N ARG A 960 -29.46 -14.80 -2.03
CA ARG A 960 -28.91 -13.73 -2.87
C ARG A 960 -30.03 -12.96 -3.58
N LEU A 961 -29.89 -11.65 -3.71
CA LEU A 961 -30.75 -10.77 -4.52
C LEU A 961 -29.90 -9.93 -5.47
N SER A 962 -30.21 -9.94 -6.77
CA SER A 962 -29.52 -9.06 -7.73
C SER A 962 -30.33 -7.82 -8.05
N THR A 963 -31.63 -7.96 -8.33
CA THR A 963 -32.53 -6.86 -8.66
C THR A 963 -33.92 -7.06 -8.07
N PHE A 964 -34.67 -5.98 -7.91
CA PHE A 964 -36.06 -6.02 -7.46
C PHE A 964 -36.88 -4.80 -7.95
N SER A 965 -38.20 -4.87 -7.80
CA SER A 965 -39.13 -3.76 -8.01
C SER A 965 -40.41 -3.92 -7.18
N LEU A 966 -41.09 -2.80 -6.90
CA LEU A 966 -42.38 -2.69 -6.21
C LEU A 966 -43.37 -1.96 -7.13
N ARG A 967 -44.34 -2.68 -7.72
CA ARG A 967 -45.28 -2.16 -8.72
C ARG A 967 -46.68 -1.92 -8.18
#